data_AF-A0A6B2KY50-F1
#
_entry.id   AF-A0A6B2KY50-F1
#
_cell.length_a   1.000
_cell.length_b   1.000
_cell.length_c   1.000
_cell.angle_alpha   90.00
_cell.angle_beta   90.00
_cell.angle_gamma   90.00
#
_symmetry.space_group_name_H-M   'P 1'
#
loop_
_entity.id
_entity.type
_entity.pdbx_description
1 polymer ?
#
loop_
_entity_poly.entity_id
_entity_poly.type
_entity_poly.pdbx_seq_one_letter_code
_entity_poly.pdbx_strand_id
1 'polypeptide(L)'
;MKVRVYPQAPEVDVGKRDLETVAQDIWGAEKDFLLKLLEARVLLRELLEDKMDGLPRLKVPQPPKPKLTGPAVELRRILALNPDDDDEDEDLSKKIAELRKQLVVQIRENQNVQRNLESFEKKIGLLIMNRSSIAELDRNAKKKKKKIDDTPAENENLILNDPTKMQLYSNLFYLLQTQPKYLARMTQNVPQKQIDTFIETIILTLFGDAFSPREEFLLLTMFKLAIQQEIQSLKEISDLAQVDSVVPKMIIAYNKRKQGKEYLLKTLTPLVTDVMDGKYNFDSEVEFESALNSFLEAIFGSINSIPYGFRVILKQMNEFLRVKFDVVEKEAVGTVFGFYYYFKFMNPSIIDPSQTGILTQDQVNLAAIMNLKKVAKVLQALFEQRSLPSGSDESKFNGWIKQKKKDVLDFFDKMIEVKSPEEELQVDRYTELYSKQAPIIIIRLHEIVEMHKLIKENIDLVVPEDKSDKEPMRAVIKELGEEIPKISPNNTTDTELSLKNKFTRTEQDLNDYSELFDVTKELIIKIFKITPVEQSPSPGLLEILSFAKQYGTDNKNKSLEKNSAEAKKNIMKLVAVGFIAEEDNFDMFMKSVVAEIANRQVRKQQQQKEIVKLTVALKELKNHHKFVLERIADMEKYLDSCRDQLAAKLKNKKKKANKFTYKQLVKDGVIEDSDVPEASRGKTVFMISMPELGMFTIETKIAAIPGPTLKLELEDLLAKKDAGETKLDLARVTLNVTPTIILMNKHFLR
;
A
#
# COMPACT_ATOMS: atom_id res chain seq x y z
N MET A 1 -26.81 59.44 18.49
CA MET A 1 -25.90 59.96 17.45
C MET A 1 -25.78 61.47 17.57
N LYS A 2 -24.64 61.97 18.04
CA LYS A 2 -24.19 63.36 17.83
C LYS A 2 -22.70 63.29 17.50
N VAL A 3 -22.39 63.44 16.22
CA VAL A 3 -21.02 63.50 15.69
C VAL A 3 -20.47 64.89 16.05
N ARG A 4 -19.35 64.92 16.79
CA ARG A 4 -18.61 66.16 17.05
C ARG A 4 -17.52 66.31 15.97
N VAL A 5 -17.58 67.45 15.31
CA VAL A 5 -16.66 67.93 14.26
C VAL A 5 -15.31 68.26 14.90
N TYR A 6 -14.22 67.78 14.30
CA TYR A 6 -12.84 68.16 14.69
C TYR A 6 -12.48 69.53 14.09
N PRO A 7 -11.74 70.41 14.81
CA PRO A 7 -11.28 71.67 14.25
C PRO A 7 -10.15 71.45 13.24
N GLN A 8 -10.18 72.18 12.13
CA GLN A 8 -9.07 72.27 11.17
C GLN A 8 -7.86 72.97 11.80
N ALA A 9 -6.66 72.48 11.47
CA ALA A 9 -5.39 73.05 11.88
C ALA A 9 -5.12 74.41 11.19
N PRO A 10 -4.41 75.36 11.84
CA PRO A 10 -4.15 76.67 11.25
C PRO A 10 -3.02 76.58 10.20
N GLU A 11 -3.23 77.24 9.07
CA GLU A 11 -2.18 77.50 8.06
C GLU A 11 -1.11 78.43 8.65
N VAL A 12 0.15 77.99 8.64
CA VAL A 12 1.30 78.81 9.02
C VAL A 12 1.98 79.28 7.74
N ASP A 13 1.97 80.59 7.54
CA ASP A 13 2.63 81.31 6.45
C ASP A 13 4.16 81.25 6.62
N VAL A 14 4.84 80.48 5.75
CA VAL A 14 6.29 80.23 5.84
C VAL A 14 7.06 81.29 5.05
N GLY A 15 7.14 82.49 5.62
CA GLY A 15 8.14 83.49 5.24
C GLY A 15 9.52 83.10 5.78
N LYS A 16 10.38 82.57 4.90
CA LYS A 16 11.84 82.37 5.04
C LYS A 16 12.38 82.34 6.49
N ARG A 17 12.27 81.19 7.15
CA ARG A 17 13.14 80.83 8.28
C ARG A 17 13.74 79.45 8.00
N ASP A 18 15.02 79.29 8.31
CA ASP A 18 15.78 78.06 8.03
C ASP A 18 15.09 76.84 8.65
N LEU A 19 14.96 75.78 7.84
CA LEU A 19 14.26 74.53 8.19
C LEU A 19 14.88 73.82 9.40
N GLU A 20 16.17 74.05 9.70
CA GLU A 20 16.83 73.52 10.89
C GLU A 20 16.35 74.17 12.20
N THR A 21 16.05 75.47 12.17
CA THR A 21 15.51 76.20 13.34
C THR A 21 14.08 75.77 13.67
N VAL A 22 13.25 75.49 12.66
CA VAL A 22 11.86 75.03 12.87
C VAL A 22 11.83 73.60 13.44
N ALA A 23 12.75 72.74 13.01
CA ALA A 23 12.89 71.39 13.54
C ALA A 23 13.35 71.37 15.00
N GLN A 24 14.24 72.29 15.40
CA GLN A 24 14.69 72.44 16.80
C GLN A 24 13.59 72.97 17.72
N ASP A 25 12.75 73.91 17.27
CA ASP A 25 11.65 74.46 18.08
C ASP A 25 10.53 73.43 18.33
N ILE A 26 10.22 72.58 17.34
CA ILE A 26 9.21 71.51 17.49
C ILE A 26 9.71 70.43 18.45
N TRP A 27 10.98 70.03 18.36
CA TRP A 27 11.61 69.10 19.31
C TRP A 27 11.71 69.67 20.72
N GLY A 28 11.95 70.98 20.87
CA GLY A 28 11.92 71.68 22.16
C GLY A 28 10.54 71.64 22.81
N ALA A 29 9.49 71.91 22.04
CA ALA A 29 8.11 71.91 22.54
C ALA A 29 7.60 70.50 22.92
N GLU A 30 7.94 69.46 22.14
CA GLU A 30 7.62 68.07 22.49
C GLU A 30 8.40 67.59 23.73
N LYS A 31 9.66 67.99 23.86
CA LYS A 31 10.48 67.67 25.05
C LYS A 31 9.93 68.34 26.31
N ASP A 32 9.52 69.60 26.24
CA ASP A 32 8.92 70.32 27.38
C ASP A 32 7.56 69.74 27.77
N PHE A 33 6.76 69.29 26.80
CA PHE A 33 5.50 68.59 27.08
C PHE A 33 5.74 67.26 27.79
N LEU A 34 6.72 66.47 27.33
CA LEU A 34 7.10 65.20 27.96
C LEU A 34 7.69 65.40 29.37
N LEU A 35 8.48 66.46 29.59
CA LEU A 35 8.99 66.80 30.92
C LEU A 35 7.84 67.13 31.89
N LYS A 36 6.87 67.96 31.46
CA LYS A 36 5.70 68.28 32.28
C LYS A 36 4.84 67.06 32.60
N LEU A 37 4.73 66.10 31.68
CA LEU A 37 4.06 64.82 31.91
C LEU A 37 4.81 63.95 32.93
N LEU A 38 6.14 63.98 32.91
CA LEU A 38 6.98 63.25 33.85
C LEU A 38 6.92 63.89 35.25
N GLU A 39 7.00 65.21 35.34
CA GLU A 39 6.80 65.98 36.59
C GLU A 39 5.41 65.72 37.19
N ALA A 40 4.35 65.75 36.36
CA ALA A 40 3.01 65.41 36.80
C ALA A 40 2.93 63.97 37.36
N ARG A 41 3.63 63.01 36.74
CA ARG A 41 3.66 61.62 37.20
C ARG A 41 4.45 61.44 38.50
N VAL A 42 5.52 62.20 38.70
CA VAL A 42 6.31 62.19 39.95
C VAL A 42 5.49 62.81 41.08
N LEU A 43 4.84 63.96 40.86
CA LEU A 43 3.93 64.58 41.82
C LEU A 43 2.75 63.68 42.19
N LEU A 44 2.20 62.93 41.22
CA LEU A 44 1.12 61.97 41.49
C LEU A 44 1.60 60.79 42.33
N ARG A 45 2.86 60.36 42.16
CA ARG A 45 3.49 59.33 42.98
C ARG A 45 3.74 59.82 44.39
N GLU A 46 4.28 61.03 44.57
CA GLU A 46 4.50 61.64 45.88
C GLU A 46 3.17 61.86 46.62
N LEU A 47 2.12 62.34 45.94
CA LEU A 47 0.77 62.47 46.51
C LEU A 47 0.12 61.12 46.88
N LEU A 48 0.48 60.04 46.19
CA LEU A 48 0.04 58.69 46.51
C LEU A 48 0.80 58.13 47.71
N GLU A 49 2.11 58.36 47.79
CA GLU A 49 2.96 57.95 48.91
C GLU A 49 2.56 58.70 50.21
N ASP A 50 2.32 60.01 50.13
CA ASP A 50 1.91 60.86 51.27
C ASP A 50 0.49 60.52 51.78
N LYS A 51 -0.41 60.07 50.89
CA LYS A 51 -1.73 59.52 51.27
C LYS A 51 -1.68 58.09 51.81
N MET A 52 -0.62 57.34 51.52
CA MET A 52 -0.46 55.95 51.97
C MET A 52 0.14 55.85 53.38
N ASP A 53 0.86 56.86 53.85
CA ASP A 53 1.45 56.89 55.21
C ASP A 53 0.45 57.18 56.35
N GLY A 54 -0.80 57.57 56.03
CA GLY A 54 -1.83 57.91 57.01
C GLY A 54 -2.81 56.79 57.42
N LEU A 55 -2.68 55.57 56.89
CA LEU A 55 -3.61 54.47 57.18
C LEU A 55 -3.06 53.52 58.26
N PRO A 56 -3.85 53.15 59.29
CA PRO A 56 -3.39 52.26 60.35
C PRO A 56 -3.04 50.87 59.79
N ARG A 57 -1.84 50.39 60.13
CA ARG A 57 -1.27 49.10 59.70
C ARG A 57 -2.17 47.92 60.10
N LEU A 58 -2.94 47.40 59.14
CA LEU A 58 -3.55 46.07 59.24
C LEU A 58 -2.45 45.00 59.12
N LYS A 59 -2.46 44.04 60.04
CA LYS A 59 -1.56 42.87 60.07
C LYS A 59 -1.48 42.24 58.69
N VAL A 60 -0.28 42.21 58.10
CA VAL A 60 -0.01 41.54 56.82
C VAL A 60 -0.11 40.03 57.03
N PRO A 61 -1.05 39.32 56.38
CA PRO A 61 -0.91 37.89 56.16
C PRO A 61 0.24 37.67 55.18
N GLN A 62 1.03 36.61 55.38
CA GLN A 62 2.17 36.26 54.52
C GLN A 62 1.86 36.43 53.02
N PRO A 63 2.83 36.86 52.19
CA PRO A 63 2.58 37.13 50.78
C PRO A 63 2.02 35.86 50.12
N PRO A 64 0.99 35.95 49.26
CA PRO A 64 0.57 34.80 48.47
C PRO A 64 1.76 34.35 47.62
N LYS A 65 2.05 33.04 47.67
CA LYS A 65 3.06 32.38 46.82
C LYS A 65 2.91 32.88 45.38
N PRO A 66 4.01 33.10 44.63
CA PRO A 66 3.93 33.52 43.24
C PRO A 66 3.05 32.51 42.50
N LYS A 67 1.93 32.99 41.94
CA LYS A 67 1.10 32.15 41.07
C LYS A 67 1.98 31.78 39.90
N LEU A 68 2.35 30.50 39.76
CA LEU A 68 3.02 30.04 38.56
C LEU A 68 2.15 30.47 37.36
N THR A 69 2.74 31.15 36.39
CA THR A 69 2.13 31.45 35.10
C THR A 69 3.14 31.01 34.03
N GLY A 70 2.70 30.18 33.08
CA GLY A 70 3.56 29.65 32.01
C GLY A 70 3.36 28.16 31.70
N PRO A 71 4.20 27.58 30.84
CA PRO A 71 4.07 26.21 30.32
C PRO A 71 4.01 25.11 31.40
N ALA A 72 4.69 25.32 32.54
CA ALA A 72 4.72 24.38 33.67
C ALA A 72 3.35 24.13 34.31
N VAL A 73 2.49 25.16 34.39
CA VAL A 73 1.13 25.03 34.95
C VAL A 73 0.20 24.33 33.98
N GLU A 74 0.33 24.66 32.70
CA GLU A 74 -0.47 24.03 31.65
C GLU A 74 -0.14 22.53 31.55
N LEU A 75 1.14 22.17 31.61
CA LEU A 75 1.58 20.78 31.68
C LEU A 75 0.98 20.04 32.88
N ARG A 76 0.97 20.65 34.07
CA ARG A 76 0.36 20.06 35.27
C ARG A 76 -1.16 19.91 35.13
N ARG A 77 -1.84 20.91 34.56
CA ARG A 77 -3.28 20.86 34.31
C ARG A 77 -3.64 19.70 33.39
N ILE A 78 -2.90 19.53 32.29
CA ILE A 78 -3.15 18.45 31.33
C ILE A 78 -2.89 17.08 31.97
N LEU A 79 -1.80 16.93 32.72
CA LEU A 79 -1.47 15.67 33.42
C LEU A 79 -2.48 15.30 34.52
N ALA A 80 -3.07 16.29 35.20
CA ALA A 80 -4.09 16.05 36.22
C ALA A 80 -5.42 15.54 35.62
N LEU A 81 -5.67 15.81 34.34
CA LEU A 81 -6.86 15.34 33.64
C LEU A 81 -6.72 13.89 33.17
N ASN A 82 -5.49 13.40 32.92
CA ASN A 82 -5.23 12.05 32.40
C ASN A 82 -4.05 11.34 33.11
N PRO A 83 -4.27 10.68 34.27
CA PRO A 83 -3.21 10.04 35.05
C PRO A 83 -2.63 8.74 34.45
N ASP A 84 -3.44 7.96 33.72
CA ASP A 84 -3.15 6.55 33.33
C ASP A 84 -2.71 6.35 31.86
N ASP A 85 -2.35 7.41 31.13
CA ASP A 85 -2.18 7.35 29.66
C ASP A 85 -0.96 6.55 29.14
N ASP A 86 0.10 6.36 29.92
CA ASP A 86 1.38 5.86 29.38
C ASP A 86 1.41 4.34 29.14
N ASP A 87 0.78 3.54 30.01
CA ASP A 87 0.75 2.07 29.86
C ASP A 87 -0.24 1.62 28.78
N GLU A 88 -1.32 2.40 28.57
CA GLU A 88 -2.35 2.09 27.58
C GLU A 88 -1.86 2.30 26.13
N ASP A 89 -1.00 3.29 25.86
CA ASP A 89 -0.49 3.59 24.51
C ASP A 89 0.45 2.49 23.97
N GLU A 90 1.27 1.88 24.84
CA GLU A 90 2.16 0.77 24.45
C GLU A 90 1.35 -0.50 24.10
N ASP A 91 0.29 -0.78 24.87
CA ASP A 91 -0.61 -1.91 24.65
C ASP A 91 -1.44 -1.75 23.37
N LEU A 92 -1.94 -0.54 23.08
CA LEU A 92 -2.65 -0.24 21.83
C LEU A 92 -1.74 -0.43 20.61
N SER A 93 -0.49 0.03 20.69
CA SER A 93 0.49 -0.11 19.61
C SER A 93 0.82 -1.58 19.33
N LYS A 94 1.04 -2.39 20.37
CA LYS A 94 1.22 -3.85 20.24
C LYS A 94 -0.02 -4.51 19.62
N LYS A 95 -1.22 -4.09 20.02
CA LYS A 95 -2.47 -4.64 19.48
C LYS A 95 -2.65 -4.34 17.99
N ILE A 96 -2.30 -3.13 17.54
CA ILE A 96 -2.31 -2.76 16.12
C ILE A 96 -1.35 -3.62 15.32
N ALA A 97 -0.11 -3.81 15.82
CA ALA A 97 0.89 -4.64 15.14
C ALA A 97 0.41 -6.09 14.96
N GLU A 98 -0.18 -6.68 16.00
CA GLU A 98 -0.75 -8.04 15.94
C GLU A 98 -1.94 -8.13 14.98
N LEU A 99 -2.84 -7.14 14.97
CA LEU A 99 -3.97 -7.12 14.04
C LEU A 99 -3.52 -7.00 12.58
N ARG A 100 -2.52 -6.14 12.29
CA ARG A 100 -1.96 -6.00 10.94
C ARG A 100 -1.31 -7.32 10.49
N LYS A 101 -0.58 -8.00 11.37
CA LYS A 101 0.00 -9.32 11.11
C LYS A 101 -1.07 -10.33 10.69
N GLN A 102 -2.13 -10.47 11.48
CA GLN A 102 -3.22 -11.40 11.15
C GLN A 102 -3.93 -11.03 9.85
N LEU A 103 -4.05 -9.73 9.56
CA LEU A 103 -4.68 -9.25 8.34
C LEU A 103 -3.88 -9.61 7.08
N VAL A 104 -2.56 -9.39 7.08
CA VAL A 104 -1.67 -9.75 5.95
C VAL A 104 -1.72 -11.25 5.68
N VAL A 105 -1.64 -12.07 6.72
CA VAL A 105 -1.78 -13.53 6.60
C VAL A 105 -3.13 -13.90 5.98
N GLN A 106 -4.22 -13.31 6.47
CA GLN A 106 -5.56 -13.58 5.93
C GLN A 106 -5.72 -13.13 4.46
N ILE A 107 -5.15 -11.99 4.07
CA ILE A 107 -5.16 -11.51 2.67
C ILE A 107 -4.46 -12.54 1.77
N ARG A 108 -3.29 -13.04 2.18
CA ARG A 108 -2.54 -14.05 1.43
C ARG A 108 -3.29 -15.37 1.31
N GLU A 109 -3.88 -15.85 2.40
CA GLU A 109 -4.72 -17.04 2.39
C GLU A 109 -5.89 -16.87 1.41
N ASN A 110 -6.57 -15.72 1.45
CA ASN A 110 -7.67 -15.42 0.55
C ASN A 110 -7.23 -15.40 -0.91
N GLN A 111 -6.09 -14.77 -1.23
CA GLN A 111 -5.55 -14.77 -2.58
C GLN A 111 -5.20 -16.18 -3.06
N ASN A 112 -4.63 -17.02 -2.19
CA ASN A 112 -4.31 -18.40 -2.54
C ASN A 112 -5.57 -19.23 -2.85
N VAL A 113 -6.59 -19.10 -1.99
CA VAL A 113 -7.89 -19.76 -2.21
C VAL A 113 -8.56 -19.22 -3.48
N GLN A 114 -8.44 -17.92 -3.75
CA GLN A 114 -8.98 -17.32 -4.97
C GLN A 114 -8.27 -17.80 -6.24
N ARG A 115 -6.93 -17.92 -6.22
CA ARG A 115 -6.15 -18.57 -7.28
C ARG A 115 -6.56 -20.03 -7.49
N ASN A 116 -6.85 -20.75 -6.40
CA ASN A 116 -7.36 -22.12 -6.50
C ASN A 116 -8.74 -22.16 -7.18
N LEU A 117 -9.64 -21.24 -6.83
CA LEU A 117 -10.95 -21.12 -7.48
C LEU A 117 -10.79 -20.82 -8.97
N GLU A 118 -9.96 -19.86 -9.35
CA GLU A 118 -9.65 -19.54 -10.76
C GLU A 118 -9.08 -20.77 -11.51
N SER A 119 -8.25 -21.57 -10.84
CA SER A 119 -7.74 -22.83 -11.38
C SER A 119 -8.87 -23.85 -11.63
N PHE A 120 -9.81 -24.00 -10.70
CA PHE A 120 -11.00 -24.84 -10.90
C PHE A 120 -11.88 -24.33 -12.05
N GLU A 121 -12.14 -23.02 -12.13
CA GLU A 121 -12.88 -22.41 -13.24
C GLU A 121 -12.19 -22.68 -14.59
N LYS A 122 -10.86 -22.55 -14.64
CA LYS A 122 -10.05 -22.84 -15.82
C LYS A 122 -10.11 -24.32 -16.19
N LYS A 123 -9.96 -25.24 -15.22
CA LYS A 123 -10.07 -26.70 -15.45
C LYS A 123 -11.44 -27.08 -15.99
N ILE A 124 -12.52 -26.54 -15.41
CA ILE A 124 -13.89 -26.76 -15.89
C ILE A 124 -14.06 -26.19 -17.29
N GLY A 125 -13.56 -24.98 -17.57
CA GLY A 125 -13.55 -24.39 -18.90
C GLY A 125 -12.83 -25.27 -19.93
N LEU A 126 -11.66 -25.81 -19.59
CA LEU A 126 -10.90 -26.73 -20.43
C LEU A 126 -11.60 -28.09 -20.61
N LEU A 127 -12.30 -28.60 -19.60
CA LEU A 127 -13.12 -29.80 -19.70
C LEU A 127 -14.32 -29.58 -20.64
N ILE A 128 -14.99 -28.43 -20.56
CA ILE A 128 -16.08 -28.04 -21.46
C ILE A 128 -15.55 -27.87 -22.89
N MET A 129 -14.41 -27.23 -23.07
CA MET A 129 -13.76 -27.08 -24.38
C MET A 129 -13.26 -28.41 -24.95
N ASN A 130 -12.72 -29.31 -24.13
CA ASN A 130 -12.37 -30.67 -24.56
C ASN A 130 -13.64 -31.47 -24.90
N ARG A 131 -14.75 -31.26 -24.19
CA ARG A 131 -16.05 -31.86 -24.53
C ARG A 131 -16.59 -31.34 -25.88
N SER A 132 -16.55 -30.03 -26.13
CA SER A 132 -16.96 -29.47 -27.43
C SER A 132 -15.99 -29.89 -28.53
N SER A 133 -14.68 -29.93 -28.25
CA SER A 133 -13.67 -30.44 -29.17
C SER A 133 -13.84 -31.93 -29.46
N ILE A 134 -14.20 -32.79 -28.50
CA ILE A 134 -14.53 -34.21 -28.75
C ILE A 134 -15.79 -34.35 -29.63
N ALA A 135 -16.76 -33.44 -29.53
CA ALA A 135 -17.92 -33.39 -30.43
C ALA A 135 -17.58 -32.84 -31.84
N GLU A 136 -16.55 -31.99 -31.96
CA GLU A 136 -16.10 -31.38 -33.23
C GLU A 136 -14.92 -32.11 -33.90
N LEU A 137 -14.24 -33.03 -33.20
CA LEU A 137 -13.10 -33.83 -33.67
C LEU A 137 -13.48 -34.92 -34.69
N ASP A 138 -14.67 -34.82 -35.30
CA ASP A 138 -15.04 -35.56 -36.52
C ASP A 138 -14.48 -34.88 -37.80
N ARG A 139 -13.84 -33.70 -37.68
CA ARG A 139 -13.17 -33.05 -38.82
C ARG A 139 -11.83 -32.43 -38.44
N ASN A 140 -10.78 -33.10 -38.92
CA ASN A 140 -9.41 -32.60 -39.17
C ASN A 140 -8.38 -32.67 -38.02
N ALA A 141 -7.37 -33.50 -38.24
CA ALA A 141 -6.11 -33.50 -37.49
C ALA A 141 -4.93 -33.37 -38.46
N LYS A 142 -4.00 -32.42 -38.24
CA LYS A 142 -2.54 -32.57 -38.44
C LYS A 142 -1.70 -31.30 -38.12
N LYS A 143 -0.58 -31.54 -37.40
CA LYS A 143 0.75 -30.83 -37.33
C LYS A 143 0.83 -29.58 -36.41
N LYS A 144 1.91 -29.26 -35.67
CA LYS A 144 3.36 -29.64 -35.66
C LYS A 144 4.03 -29.26 -34.29
N LYS A 145 5.18 -29.89 -33.96
CA LYS A 145 6.02 -29.75 -32.73
C LYS A 145 7.02 -28.57 -32.76
N LYS A 146 7.47 -28.10 -31.57
CA LYS A 146 8.79 -27.45 -31.36
C LYS A 146 9.35 -27.79 -29.94
N LYS A 147 10.66 -28.03 -29.84
CA LYS A 147 11.44 -28.49 -28.67
C LYS A 147 12.09 -27.31 -27.92
N ILE A 148 12.18 -27.38 -26.59
CA ILE A 148 13.13 -26.62 -25.74
C ILE A 148 13.72 -27.60 -24.71
N ASP A 149 14.99 -27.36 -24.39
CA ASP A 149 15.94 -28.17 -23.60
C ASP A 149 15.84 -27.83 -22.10
N ASP A 150 16.00 -28.80 -21.20
CA ASP A 150 16.04 -28.59 -19.75
C ASP A 150 17.08 -29.52 -19.08
N THR A 151 17.98 -28.92 -18.30
CA THR A 151 18.89 -29.56 -17.34
C THR A 151 18.25 -29.69 -15.95
N PRO A 152 18.58 -30.72 -15.13
CA PRO A 152 17.90 -30.99 -13.87
C PRO A 152 18.43 -30.14 -12.71
N ALA A 153 17.54 -29.71 -11.82
CA ALA A 153 17.86 -28.99 -10.59
C ALA A 153 18.09 -29.96 -9.43
N GLU A 154 19.27 -29.89 -8.80
CA GLU A 154 19.58 -30.54 -7.54
C GLU A 154 19.11 -29.70 -6.33
N ASN A 155 18.70 -30.44 -5.29
CA ASN A 155 18.23 -29.97 -3.99
C ASN A 155 19.26 -29.10 -3.26
N GLU A 156 18.81 -28.03 -2.59
CA GLU A 156 19.38 -27.55 -1.32
C GLU A 156 18.55 -26.39 -0.73
N ASN A 157 18.00 -26.58 0.48
CA ASN A 157 17.36 -25.53 1.29
C ASN A 157 18.40 -24.96 2.29
N LEU A 158 19.13 -23.91 1.92
CA LEU A 158 20.26 -23.37 2.72
C LEU A 158 20.03 -21.97 3.35
N ILE A 159 18.85 -21.36 3.24
CA ILE A 159 18.65 -19.95 3.67
C ILE A 159 18.29 -19.80 5.14
N LEU A 160 17.43 -20.68 5.67
CA LEU A 160 16.74 -20.48 6.94
C LEU A 160 17.63 -20.64 8.19
N ASN A 161 18.88 -21.10 8.05
CA ASN A 161 19.74 -21.44 9.18
C ASN A 161 20.85 -20.41 9.50
N ASP A 162 21.01 -19.35 8.69
CA ASP A 162 22.04 -18.33 8.91
C ASP A 162 21.43 -17.04 9.48
N PRO A 163 21.52 -16.80 10.81
CA PRO A 163 20.97 -15.61 11.45
C PRO A 163 21.65 -14.32 10.98
N THR A 164 22.88 -14.38 10.49
CA THR A 164 23.64 -13.22 9.99
C THR A 164 23.12 -12.81 8.62
N LYS A 165 22.83 -13.76 7.72
CA LYS A 165 22.17 -13.47 6.43
C LYS A 165 20.76 -12.90 6.61
N MET A 166 19.99 -13.40 7.58
CA MET A 166 18.67 -12.83 7.89
C MET A 166 18.75 -11.38 8.38
N GLN A 167 19.79 -11.02 9.14
CA GLN A 167 20.04 -9.62 9.50
C GLN A 167 20.41 -8.76 8.27
N LEU A 168 21.19 -9.30 7.32
CA LEU A 168 21.49 -8.59 6.08
C LEU A 168 20.25 -8.36 5.20
N TYR A 169 19.36 -9.35 5.11
CA TYR A 169 18.08 -9.18 4.45
C TYR A 169 17.19 -8.17 5.18
N SER A 170 17.17 -8.16 6.51
CA SER A 170 16.51 -7.11 7.29
C SER A 170 17.00 -5.71 6.91
N ASN A 171 18.31 -5.53 6.77
CA ASN A 171 18.89 -4.26 6.31
C ASN A 171 18.50 -3.92 4.86
N LEU A 172 18.49 -4.91 3.96
CA LEU A 172 18.10 -4.74 2.57
C LEU A 172 16.67 -4.20 2.46
N PHE A 173 15.72 -4.90 3.09
CA PHE A 173 14.31 -4.52 3.04
C PHE A 173 14.02 -3.21 3.78
N TYR A 174 14.77 -2.88 4.83
CA TYR A 174 14.73 -1.55 5.44
C TYR A 174 15.12 -0.45 4.44
N LEU A 175 16.23 -0.62 3.72
CA LEU A 175 16.67 0.34 2.71
C LEU A 175 15.68 0.48 1.56
N LEU A 176 15.08 -0.63 1.11
CA LEU A 176 14.06 -0.59 0.05
C LEU A 176 12.80 0.18 0.49
N GLN A 177 12.40 0.05 1.76
CA GLN A 177 11.23 0.75 2.31
C GLN A 177 11.49 2.25 2.52
N THR A 178 12.65 2.59 3.10
CA THR A 178 13.01 3.98 3.50
C THR A 178 13.64 4.80 2.38
N GLN A 179 14.18 4.17 1.35
CA GLN A 179 14.75 4.85 0.18
C GLN A 179 14.03 4.42 -1.11
N PRO A 180 12.83 4.98 -1.37
CA PRO A 180 12.00 4.65 -2.54
C PRO A 180 12.70 4.78 -3.90
N LYS A 181 13.79 5.57 -3.97
CA LYS A 181 14.63 5.73 -5.16
C LYS A 181 15.11 4.40 -5.75
N TYR A 182 15.37 3.41 -4.91
CA TYR A 182 15.89 2.11 -5.38
C TYR A 182 14.80 1.30 -6.09
N LEU A 183 13.63 1.17 -5.45
CA LEU A 183 12.47 0.48 -6.03
C LEU A 183 12.02 1.15 -7.34
N ALA A 184 11.96 2.49 -7.35
CA ALA A 184 11.60 3.25 -8.55
C ALA A 184 12.52 2.93 -9.74
N ARG A 185 13.84 2.90 -9.54
CA ARG A 185 14.80 2.54 -10.60
C ARG A 185 14.66 1.11 -11.07
N MET A 186 14.34 0.17 -10.18
CA MET A 186 14.12 -1.22 -10.56
C MET A 186 12.93 -1.41 -11.50
N THR A 187 11.90 -0.57 -11.43
CA THR A 187 10.70 -0.69 -12.28
C THR A 187 11.00 -0.67 -13.79
N GLN A 188 12.15 -0.13 -14.19
CA GLN A 188 12.56 -0.04 -15.59
C GLN A 188 12.98 -1.39 -16.20
N ASN A 189 13.57 -2.28 -15.39
CA ASN A 189 14.23 -3.49 -15.88
C ASN A 189 13.74 -4.80 -15.22
N VAL A 190 12.49 -4.82 -14.77
CA VAL A 190 11.88 -6.06 -14.27
C VAL A 190 11.53 -6.99 -15.45
N PRO A 191 11.98 -8.26 -15.45
CA PRO A 191 11.58 -9.23 -16.46
C PRO A 191 10.05 -9.42 -16.49
N GLN A 192 9.44 -9.49 -17.68
CA GLN A 192 7.98 -9.62 -17.83
C GLN A 192 7.35 -10.74 -17.00
N LYS A 193 8.05 -11.88 -16.85
CA LYS A 193 7.58 -13.03 -16.06
C LYS A 193 7.55 -12.80 -14.55
N GLN A 194 8.27 -11.78 -14.06
CA GLN A 194 8.43 -11.48 -12.63
C GLN A 194 7.66 -10.22 -12.21
N ILE A 195 7.01 -9.51 -13.14
CA ILE A 195 6.33 -8.25 -12.86
C ILE A 195 5.24 -8.43 -11.81
N ASP A 196 4.41 -9.47 -11.93
CA ASP A 196 3.31 -9.70 -11.00
C ASP A 196 3.82 -10.01 -9.58
N THR A 197 4.83 -10.88 -9.45
CA THR A 197 5.46 -11.19 -8.16
C THR A 197 6.16 -9.98 -7.55
N PHE A 198 6.81 -9.16 -8.38
CA PHE A 198 7.47 -7.93 -7.94
C PHE A 198 6.46 -6.92 -7.40
N ILE A 199 5.34 -6.72 -8.11
CA ILE A 199 4.25 -5.84 -7.68
C ILE A 199 3.61 -6.37 -6.39
N GLU A 200 3.35 -7.67 -6.29
CA GLU A 200 2.82 -8.30 -5.08
C GLU A 200 3.76 -8.07 -3.88
N THR A 201 5.06 -8.28 -4.08
CA THR A 201 6.09 -8.07 -3.05
C THR A 201 6.16 -6.61 -2.60
N ILE A 202 6.06 -5.64 -3.52
CA ILE A 202 6.05 -4.22 -3.16
C ILE A 202 4.78 -3.86 -2.39
N ILE A 203 3.61 -4.08 -3.00
CA ILE A 203 2.35 -3.54 -2.49
C ILE A 203 1.91 -4.29 -1.23
N LEU A 204 1.98 -5.62 -1.22
CA LEU A 204 1.46 -6.43 -0.12
C LEU A 204 2.50 -6.71 0.96
N THR A 205 3.76 -6.92 0.57
CA THR A 205 4.80 -7.40 1.51
C THR A 205 5.63 -6.27 2.09
N LEU A 206 6.18 -5.38 1.26
CA LEU A 206 7.06 -4.27 1.67
C LEU A 206 6.31 -3.11 2.32
N PHE A 207 5.14 -2.76 1.76
CA PHE A 207 4.30 -1.69 2.27
C PHE A 207 3.03 -2.19 2.97
N GLY A 208 2.87 -3.51 3.15
CA GLY A 208 1.82 -4.07 4.00
C GLY A 208 0.40 -3.72 3.56
N ASP A 209 0.14 -3.59 2.26
CA ASP A 209 -1.11 -3.05 1.68
C ASP A 209 -1.44 -1.61 2.13
N ALA A 210 -0.46 -0.92 2.73
CA ALA A 210 -0.46 0.45 3.24
C ALA A 210 -1.56 0.77 4.25
N PHE A 211 -1.74 -0.10 5.25
CA PHE A 211 -2.68 0.18 6.34
C PHE A 211 -2.28 1.35 7.22
N SER A 212 -0.98 1.70 7.26
CA SER A 212 -0.51 2.90 7.97
C SER A 212 -0.36 4.13 7.07
N PRO A 213 -0.61 5.34 7.61
CA PRO A 213 -0.28 6.59 6.90
C PRO A 213 1.19 6.66 6.47
N ARG A 214 2.10 6.08 7.25
CA ARG A 214 3.54 5.99 6.92
C ARG A 214 3.79 5.16 5.67
N GLU A 215 3.27 3.93 5.62
CA GLU A 215 3.47 3.04 4.48
C GLU A 215 2.81 3.61 3.22
N GLU A 216 1.63 4.22 3.36
CA GLU A 216 0.92 4.87 2.27
C GLU A 216 1.72 6.05 1.72
N PHE A 217 2.30 6.88 2.60
CA PHE A 217 3.17 7.97 2.20
C PHE A 217 4.42 7.49 1.44
N LEU A 218 5.10 6.46 1.96
CA LEU A 218 6.30 5.91 1.32
C LEU A 218 5.98 5.24 -0.02
N LEU A 219 4.87 4.51 -0.11
CA LEU A 219 4.39 3.89 -1.34
C LEU A 219 4.05 4.95 -2.40
N LEU A 220 3.33 6.01 -2.02
CA LEU A 220 3.03 7.14 -2.91
C LEU A 220 4.30 7.89 -3.34
N THR A 221 5.29 8.00 -2.46
CA THR A 221 6.60 8.56 -2.79
C THR A 221 7.35 7.69 -3.80
N MET A 222 7.25 6.36 -3.67
CA MET A 222 7.81 5.44 -4.64
C MET A 222 7.13 5.57 -6.01
N PHE A 223 5.79 5.62 -6.04
CA PHE A 223 5.03 5.90 -7.27
C PHE A 223 5.46 7.21 -7.92
N LYS A 224 5.59 8.29 -7.13
CA LYS A 224 6.05 9.60 -7.62
C LYS A 224 7.37 9.48 -8.38
N LEU A 225 8.36 8.81 -7.79
CA LEU A 225 9.69 8.64 -8.39
C LEU A 225 9.66 7.71 -9.62
N ALA A 226 8.89 6.63 -9.56
CA ALA A 226 8.78 5.68 -10.68
C ALA A 226 8.08 6.32 -11.89
N ILE A 227 6.96 7.02 -11.67
CA ILE A 227 6.23 7.76 -12.71
C ILE A 227 7.10 8.87 -13.30
N GLN A 228 7.85 9.59 -12.47
CA GLN A 228 8.77 10.62 -12.95
C GLN A 228 9.81 10.04 -13.92
N GLN A 229 10.42 8.91 -13.56
CA GLN A 229 11.43 8.23 -14.40
C GLN A 229 10.82 7.69 -15.70
N GLU A 230 9.63 7.09 -15.62
CA GLU A 230 8.93 6.61 -16.80
C GLU A 230 8.59 7.76 -17.75
N ILE A 231 8.01 8.84 -17.23
CA ILE A 231 7.69 10.03 -18.01
C ILE A 231 8.94 10.61 -18.64
N GLN A 232 10.07 10.69 -17.93
CA GLN A 232 11.35 11.17 -18.46
C GLN A 232 11.83 10.40 -19.72
N SER A 233 11.47 9.12 -19.86
CA SER A 233 11.84 8.30 -21.01
C SER A 233 10.91 8.44 -22.24
N LEU A 234 9.69 8.97 -22.06
CA LEU A 234 8.68 9.05 -23.12
C LEU A 234 9.06 9.93 -24.32
N LYS A 235 8.52 9.64 -25.50
CA LYS A 235 8.64 10.56 -26.66
C LYS A 235 7.37 11.38 -26.85
N GLU A 236 6.22 10.73 -26.69
CA GLU A 236 4.90 11.37 -26.79
C GLU A 236 4.05 11.08 -25.54
N ILE A 237 3.02 11.90 -25.30
CA ILE A 237 2.10 11.73 -24.16
C ILE A 237 1.22 10.49 -24.35
N SER A 238 0.81 10.22 -25.59
CA SER A 238 0.01 9.06 -26.02
C SER A 238 0.68 7.72 -25.70
N ASP A 239 2.01 7.67 -25.73
CA ASP A 239 2.79 6.45 -25.48
C ASP A 239 2.51 5.88 -24.09
N LEU A 240 2.25 6.72 -23.08
CA LEU A 240 2.06 6.30 -21.70
C LEU A 240 0.87 5.32 -21.53
N ALA A 241 -0.15 5.43 -22.38
CA ALA A 241 -1.28 4.49 -22.40
C ALA A 241 -0.97 3.17 -23.14
N GLN A 242 0.09 3.12 -23.93
CA GLN A 242 0.47 1.97 -24.75
C GLN A 242 1.68 1.19 -24.21
N VAL A 243 2.45 1.78 -23.29
CA VAL A 243 3.63 1.11 -22.71
C VAL A 243 3.20 -0.07 -21.83
N ASP A 244 3.67 -1.27 -22.18
CA ASP A 244 3.55 -2.47 -21.34
C ASP A 244 4.69 -2.53 -20.31
N SER A 245 4.66 -1.59 -19.36
CA SER A 245 5.64 -1.44 -18.29
C SER A 245 5.09 -1.82 -16.92
N VAL A 246 5.98 -1.85 -15.92
CA VAL A 246 5.65 -2.20 -14.53
C VAL A 246 4.74 -1.15 -13.89
N VAL A 247 5.01 0.14 -14.10
CA VAL A 247 4.33 1.24 -13.40
C VAL A 247 2.82 1.25 -13.65
N PRO A 248 2.30 1.12 -14.89
CA PRO A 248 0.87 1.00 -15.13
C PRO A 248 0.22 -0.18 -14.41
N LYS A 249 0.85 -1.36 -14.46
CA LYS A 249 0.36 -2.56 -13.76
C LYS A 249 0.35 -2.34 -12.25
N MET A 250 1.36 -1.66 -11.72
CA MET A 250 1.49 -1.34 -10.31
C MET A 250 0.42 -0.34 -9.84
N ILE A 251 0.10 0.69 -10.63
CA ILE A 251 -1.02 1.63 -10.35
C ILE A 251 -2.35 0.87 -10.30
N ILE A 252 -2.58 -0.04 -11.24
CA ILE A 252 -3.81 -0.85 -11.27
C ILE A 252 -3.90 -1.75 -10.05
N ALA A 253 -2.81 -2.45 -9.70
CA ALA A 253 -2.76 -3.32 -8.53
C ALA A 253 -3.01 -2.53 -7.23
N TYR A 254 -2.41 -1.34 -7.10
CA TYR A 254 -2.63 -0.42 -5.99
C TYR A 254 -4.10 0.02 -5.87
N ASN A 255 -4.77 0.26 -7.00
CA ASN A 255 -6.19 0.65 -7.00
C ASN A 255 -7.15 -0.51 -6.76
N LYS A 256 -6.73 -1.76 -6.97
CA LYS A 256 -7.55 -2.95 -6.67
C LYS A 256 -7.65 -3.29 -5.18
N ARG A 257 -6.93 -2.56 -4.32
CA ARG A 257 -6.99 -2.69 -2.86
C ARG A 257 -8.38 -2.35 -2.31
N LYS A 258 -8.59 -2.58 -1.01
CA LYS A 258 -9.89 -2.42 -0.32
C LYS A 258 -10.61 -1.12 -0.69
N GLN A 259 -9.92 0.02 -0.64
CA GLN A 259 -10.52 1.33 -0.92
C GLN A 259 -11.07 1.45 -2.35
N GLY A 260 -10.33 0.96 -3.34
CA GLY A 260 -10.81 1.00 -4.73
C GLY A 260 -11.88 -0.03 -5.01
N LYS A 261 -11.84 -1.21 -4.38
CA LYS A 261 -12.93 -2.18 -4.44
C LYS A 261 -14.23 -1.62 -3.84
N GLU A 262 -14.17 -0.99 -2.68
CA GLU A 262 -15.32 -0.31 -2.07
C GLU A 262 -15.88 0.79 -2.96
N TYR A 263 -15.01 1.59 -3.57
CA TYR A 263 -15.40 2.61 -4.54
C TYR A 263 -16.15 2.01 -5.74
N LEU A 264 -15.62 0.95 -6.36
CA LEU A 264 -16.24 0.26 -7.49
C LEU A 264 -17.60 -0.31 -7.10
N LEU A 265 -17.68 -1.03 -5.98
CA LEU A 265 -18.94 -1.61 -5.49
C LEU A 265 -19.98 -0.53 -5.22
N LYS A 266 -19.63 0.52 -4.49
CA LYS A 266 -20.58 1.58 -4.14
C LYS A 266 -21.10 2.34 -5.38
N THR A 267 -20.25 2.55 -6.37
CA THR A 267 -20.56 3.37 -7.56
C THR A 267 -21.28 2.56 -8.63
N LEU A 268 -20.82 1.33 -8.90
CA LEU A 268 -21.29 0.55 -10.05
C LEU A 268 -22.42 -0.42 -9.71
N THR A 269 -22.53 -0.91 -8.46
CA THR A 269 -23.56 -1.91 -8.11
C THR A 269 -24.97 -1.47 -8.45
N PRO A 270 -25.45 -0.27 -8.08
CA PRO A 270 -26.82 0.15 -8.40
C PRO A 270 -27.10 0.18 -9.90
N LEU A 271 -26.12 0.63 -10.69
CA LEU A 271 -26.22 0.79 -12.14
C LEU A 271 -26.21 -0.56 -12.86
N VAL A 272 -25.35 -1.47 -12.40
CA VAL A 272 -25.29 -2.83 -12.93
C VAL A 272 -26.62 -3.52 -12.62
N THR A 273 -27.11 -3.45 -11.38
CA THR A 273 -28.41 -4.02 -11.00
C THR A 273 -29.56 -3.47 -11.85
N ASP A 274 -29.63 -2.16 -12.07
CA ASP A 274 -30.64 -1.53 -12.94
C ASP A 274 -30.64 -2.15 -14.37
N VAL A 275 -29.47 -2.42 -14.93
CA VAL A 275 -29.34 -3.05 -16.25
C VAL A 275 -29.73 -4.53 -16.21
N MET A 276 -29.37 -5.24 -15.13
CA MET A 276 -29.73 -6.65 -14.93
C MET A 276 -31.23 -6.85 -14.77
N ASP A 277 -31.90 -5.91 -14.09
CA ASP A 277 -33.34 -5.91 -13.85
C ASP A 277 -34.15 -5.44 -15.07
N GLY A 278 -33.49 -5.07 -16.17
CA GLY A 278 -34.13 -4.69 -17.42
C GLY A 278 -34.79 -3.31 -17.39
N LYS A 279 -34.30 -2.39 -16.55
CA LYS A 279 -34.81 -1.01 -16.44
C LYS A 279 -34.75 -0.21 -17.75
N TYR A 280 -33.81 -0.56 -18.63
CA TYR A 280 -33.58 0.13 -19.90
C TYR A 280 -33.79 -0.83 -21.08
N ASN A 281 -34.44 -0.33 -22.14
CA ASN A 281 -34.51 -0.97 -23.43
C ASN A 281 -33.33 -0.54 -24.31
N PHE A 282 -32.34 -1.44 -24.43
CA PHE A 282 -31.11 -1.20 -25.20
C PHE A 282 -31.29 -1.16 -26.72
N ASP A 283 -32.48 -1.48 -27.24
CA ASP A 283 -32.81 -1.31 -28.66
C ASP A 283 -33.28 0.13 -28.97
N SER A 284 -33.65 0.91 -27.96
CA SER A 284 -34.03 2.33 -28.08
C SER A 284 -32.82 3.23 -27.86
N GLU A 285 -32.48 4.07 -28.84
CA GLU A 285 -31.34 4.99 -28.74
C GLU A 285 -31.49 5.97 -27.56
N VAL A 286 -32.72 6.41 -27.28
CA VAL A 286 -33.03 7.34 -26.18
C VAL A 286 -32.84 6.67 -24.81
N GLU A 287 -33.28 5.42 -24.66
CA GLU A 287 -33.13 4.71 -23.38
C GLU A 287 -31.68 4.25 -23.16
N PHE A 288 -30.96 3.90 -24.23
CA PHE A 288 -29.53 3.63 -24.14
C PHE A 288 -28.73 4.89 -23.74
N GLU A 289 -29.07 6.05 -24.31
CA GLU A 289 -28.47 7.33 -23.88
C GLU A 289 -28.81 7.66 -22.42
N SER A 290 -30.05 7.37 -21.98
CA SER A 290 -30.45 7.49 -20.57
C SER A 290 -29.61 6.61 -19.64
N ALA A 291 -29.34 5.36 -20.04
CA ALA A 291 -28.42 4.49 -19.31
C ALA A 291 -27.00 5.07 -19.26
N LEU A 292 -26.45 5.54 -20.38
CA LEU A 292 -25.12 6.17 -20.44
C LEU A 292 -25.02 7.40 -19.51
N ASN A 293 -26.03 8.27 -19.52
CA ASN A 293 -26.09 9.44 -18.64
C ASN A 293 -26.17 9.02 -17.17
N SER A 294 -26.97 7.99 -16.83
CA SER A 294 -27.06 7.46 -15.46
C SER A 294 -25.71 6.96 -14.95
N PHE A 295 -24.95 6.23 -15.78
CA PHE A 295 -23.59 5.82 -15.45
C PHE A 295 -22.65 7.01 -15.26
N LEU A 296 -22.70 7.99 -16.16
CA LEU A 296 -21.83 9.16 -16.12
C LEU A 296 -22.09 10.02 -14.87
N GLU A 297 -23.35 10.24 -14.51
CA GLU A 297 -23.76 11.00 -13.32
C GLU A 297 -23.30 10.33 -12.03
N ALA A 298 -23.43 9.01 -11.91
CA ALA A 298 -22.93 8.26 -10.76
C ALA A 298 -21.40 8.31 -10.65
N ILE A 299 -20.69 8.21 -11.79
CA ILE A 299 -19.23 8.35 -11.83
C ILE A 299 -18.82 9.75 -11.38
N PHE A 300 -19.43 10.81 -11.92
CA PHE A 300 -19.10 12.18 -11.57
C PHE A 300 -19.48 12.53 -10.13
N GLY A 301 -20.63 12.07 -9.65
CA GLY A 301 -21.10 12.27 -8.28
C GLY A 301 -20.29 11.53 -7.22
N SER A 302 -19.51 10.52 -7.61
CA SER A 302 -18.70 9.70 -6.70
C SER A 302 -17.24 10.17 -6.55
N ILE A 303 -16.90 11.37 -7.04
CA ILE A 303 -15.51 11.90 -7.04
C ILE A 303 -14.83 11.87 -5.66
N ASN A 304 -15.57 12.15 -4.59
CA ASN A 304 -15.05 12.16 -3.21
C ASN A 304 -14.86 10.75 -2.62
N SER A 305 -15.39 9.72 -3.28
CA SER A 305 -15.21 8.32 -2.89
C SER A 305 -14.04 7.65 -3.63
N ILE A 306 -13.43 8.34 -4.60
CA ILE A 306 -12.25 7.85 -5.32
C ILE A 306 -11.08 7.76 -4.33
N PRO A 307 -10.30 6.66 -4.32
CA PRO A 307 -9.16 6.50 -3.42
C PRO A 307 -8.19 7.68 -3.51
N TYR A 308 -7.82 8.24 -2.35
CA TYR A 308 -6.97 9.42 -2.25
C TYR A 308 -5.66 9.26 -3.02
N GLY A 309 -4.94 8.18 -2.79
CA GLY A 309 -3.65 7.99 -3.45
C GLY A 309 -3.76 7.78 -4.97
N PHE A 310 -4.91 7.32 -5.49
CA PHE A 310 -5.13 7.31 -6.95
C PHE A 310 -5.20 8.74 -7.50
N ARG A 311 -5.94 9.62 -6.82
CA ARG A 311 -6.04 11.04 -7.19
C ARG A 311 -4.67 11.73 -7.15
N VAL A 312 -3.86 11.42 -6.14
CA VAL A 312 -2.47 11.91 -6.01
C VAL A 312 -1.59 11.40 -7.16
N ILE A 313 -1.67 10.11 -7.49
CA ILE A 313 -0.91 9.52 -8.61
C ILE A 313 -1.21 10.25 -9.92
N LEU A 314 -2.49 10.49 -10.22
CA LEU A 314 -2.89 11.22 -11.42
C LEU A 314 -2.44 12.70 -11.37
N LYS A 315 -2.56 13.36 -10.21
CA LYS A 315 -2.06 14.72 -10.01
C LYS A 315 -0.56 14.81 -10.33
N GLN A 316 0.25 13.93 -9.75
CA GLN A 316 1.70 13.88 -9.96
C GLN A 316 2.04 13.59 -11.43
N MET A 317 1.32 12.66 -12.06
CA MET A 317 1.49 12.35 -13.49
C MET A 317 1.26 13.58 -14.36
N ASN A 318 0.18 14.34 -14.12
CA ASN A 318 -0.09 15.59 -14.84
C ASN A 318 0.96 16.68 -14.58
N GLU A 319 1.46 16.82 -13.35
CA GLU A 319 2.55 17.73 -13.04
C GLU A 319 3.82 17.38 -13.82
N PHE A 320 4.22 16.10 -13.84
CA PHE A 320 5.41 15.66 -14.58
C PHE A 320 5.27 15.77 -16.10
N LEU A 321 4.08 15.50 -16.65
CA LEU A 321 3.83 15.69 -18.08
C LEU A 321 4.02 17.17 -18.47
N ARG A 322 3.52 18.11 -17.65
CA ARG A 322 3.68 19.55 -17.88
C ARG A 322 5.09 20.07 -17.71
N VAL A 323 5.90 19.41 -16.89
CA VAL A 323 7.32 19.72 -16.75
C VAL A 323 8.11 19.21 -17.95
N LYS A 324 7.75 18.05 -18.49
CA LYS A 324 8.47 17.42 -19.59
C LYS A 324 8.16 18.01 -20.96
N PHE A 325 6.89 18.33 -21.22
CA PHE A 325 6.42 18.78 -22.52
C PHE A 325 6.03 20.25 -22.45
N ASP A 326 6.59 21.07 -23.35
CA ASP A 326 6.32 22.51 -23.40
C ASP A 326 4.84 22.83 -23.68
N VAL A 327 4.17 21.99 -24.47
CA VAL A 327 2.75 22.10 -24.79
C VAL A 327 2.04 20.81 -24.43
N VAL A 328 1.15 20.89 -23.43
CA VAL A 328 0.33 19.77 -22.98
C VAL A 328 -1.13 20.09 -23.22
N GLU A 329 -1.70 19.48 -24.26
CA GLU A 329 -3.13 19.58 -24.55
C GLU A 329 -3.95 18.86 -23.47
N LYS A 330 -5.06 19.48 -23.04
CA LYS A 330 -5.97 18.86 -22.06
C LYS A 330 -6.51 17.52 -22.55
N GLU A 331 -6.79 17.39 -23.85
CA GLU A 331 -7.29 16.15 -24.44
C GLU A 331 -6.25 15.02 -24.34
N ALA A 332 -4.97 15.31 -24.58
CA ALA A 332 -3.90 14.32 -24.47
C ALA A 332 -3.75 13.78 -23.04
N VAL A 333 -3.80 14.66 -22.03
CA VAL A 333 -3.82 14.24 -20.62
C VAL A 333 -5.10 13.48 -20.29
N GLY A 334 -6.23 13.94 -20.84
CA GLY A 334 -7.53 13.28 -20.71
C GLY A 334 -7.50 11.84 -21.23
N THR A 335 -6.84 11.56 -22.36
CA THR A 335 -6.67 10.20 -22.88
C THR A 335 -5.87 9.32 -21.92
N VAL A 336 -4.78 9.84 -21.35
CA VAL A 336 -3.98 9.12 -20.35
C VAL A 336 -4.81 8.82 -19.10
N PHE A 337 -5.53 9.82 -18.57
CA PHE A 337 -6.37 9.62 -17.39
C PHE A 337 -7.52 8.67 -17.67
N GLY A 338 -8.15 8.77 -18.84
CA GLY A 338 -9.17 7.84 -19.30
C GLY A 338 -8.67 6.40 -19.37
N PHE A 339 -7.42 6.20 -19.80
CA PHE A 339 -6.79 4.90 -19.79
C PHE A 339 -6.66 4.33 -18.37
N TYR A 340 -6.06 5.07 -17.44
CA TYR A 340 -5.84 4.58 -16.07
C TYR A 340 -7.13 4.46 -15.25
N TYR A 341 -7.92 5.54 -15.21
CA TYR A 341 -9.11 5.63 -14.38
C TYR A 341 -10.27 4.81 -14.95
N TYR A 342 -10.58 4.96 -16.23
CA TYR A 342 -11.72 4.28 -16.81
C TYR A 342 -11.35 2.90 -17.35
N PHE A 343 -10.52 2.84 -18.40
CA PHE A 343 -10.27 1.60 -19.14
C PHE A 343 -9.64 0.49 -18.30
N LYS A 344 -8.64 0.82 -17.46
CA LYS A 344 -7.92 -0.17 -16.66
C LYS A 344 -8.55 -0.47 -15.29
N PHE A 345 -9.30 0.48 -14.72
CA PHE A 345 -9.84 0.35 -13.37
C PHE A 345 -11.36 0.17 -13.32
N MET A 346 -12.14 1.07 -13.91
CA MET A 346 -13.63 1.00 -13.88
C MET A 346 -14.19 -0.04 -14.86
N ASN A 347 -13.75 0.00 -16.12
CA ASN A 347 -14.30 -0.75 -17.25
C ASN A 347 -14.34 -2.28 -17.04
N PRO A 348 -13.32 -2.94 -16.46
CA PRO A 348 -13.36 -4.37 -16.19
C PRO A 348 -14.54 -4.77 -15.30
N SER A 349 -14.92 -3.92 -14.33
CA SER A 349 -16.02 -4.16 -13.40
C SER A 349 -17.41 -4.02 -14.04
N ILE A 350 -17.49 -3.31 -15.17
CA ILE A 350 -18.73 -3.18 -15.95
C ILE A 350 -18.87 -4.34 -16.93
N ILE A 351 -17.76 -4.74 -17.57
CA ILE A 351 -17.73 -5.82 -18.56
C ILE A 351 -17.96 -7.19 -17.90
N ASP A 352 -17.39 -7.39 -16.73
CA ASP A 352 -17.55 -8.62 -15.94
C ASP A 352 -17.79 -8.30 -14.45
N PRO A 353 -19.04 -7.91 -14.09
CA PRO A 353 -19.38 -7.58 -12.72
C PRO A 353 -19.26 -8.77 -11.75
N SER A 354 -19.24 -10.00 -12.27
CA SER A 354 -19.19 -11.22 -11.46
C SER A 354 -17.80 -11.42 -10.85
N GLN A 355 -16.75 -11.22 -11.65
CA GLN A 355 -15.35 -11.33 -11.22
C GLN A 355 -14.96 -10.26 -10.20
N THR A 356 -15.62 -9.10 -10.23
CA THR A 356 -15.37 -8.00 -9.28
C THR A 356 -16.21 -8.09 -8.00
N GLY A 357 -17.09 -9.10 -7.90
CA GLY A 357 -17.97 -9.30 -6.76
C GLY A 357 -19.15 -8.31 -6.67
N ILE A 358 -19.51 -7.67 -7.80
CA ILE A 358 -20.71 -6.82 -7.90
C ILE A 358 -21.96 -7.70 -8.02
N LEU A 359 -21.89 -8.78 -8.80
CA LEU A 359 -22.97 -9.75 -8.97
C LEU A 359 -22.54 -11.12 -8.45
N THR A 360 -23.48 -11.88 -7.89
CA THR A 360 -23.31 -13.32 -7.66
C THR A 360 -23.57 -14.09 -8.96
N GLN A 361 -22.90 -15.22 -9.17
CA GLN A 361 -23.03 -16.06 -10.38
C GLN A 361 -24.49 -16.46 -10.68
N ASP A 362 -25.36 -16.47 -9.67
CA ASP A 362 -26.77 -16.88 -9.77
C ASP A 362 -27.64 -15.80 -10.44
N GLN A 363 -27.14 -14.56 -10.59
CA GLN A 363 -27.84 -13.41 -11.18
C GLN A 363 -27.43 -13.14 -12.64
N VAL A 364 -26.64 -14.02 -13.26
CA VAL A 364 -26.01 -13.79 -14.58
C VAL A 364 -27.04 -13.94 -15.72
N ASN A 365 -27.55 -12.80 -16.21
CA ASN A 365 -28.31 -12.69 -17.46
C ASN A 365 -27.38 -12.35 -18.64
N LEU A 366 -27.22 -13.28 -19.59
CA LEU A 366 -26.34 -13.12 -20.75
C LEU A 366 -26.69 -11.90 -21.63
N ALA A 367 -27.98 -11.59 -21.80
CA ALA A 367 -28.42 -10.44 -22.58
C ALA A 367 -28.05 -9.12 -21.88
N ALA A 368 -28.26 -9.06 -20.56
CA ALA A 368 -27.88 -7.90 -19.74
C ALA A 368 -26.35 -7.69 -19.74
N ILE A 369 -25.56 -8.76 -19.69
CA ILE A 369 -24.08 -8.67 -19.81
C ILE A 369 -23.66 -8.11 -21.18
N MET A 370 -24.32 -8.53 -22.26
CA MET A 370 -24.05 -7.95 -23.59
C MET A 370 -24.40 -6.45 -23.63
N ASN A 371 -25.49 -6.05 -22.97
CA ASN A 371 -25.89 -4.65 -22.85
C ASN A 371 -24.87 -3.84 -22.03
N LEU A 372 -24.37 -4.36 -20.91
CA LEU A 372 -23.28 -3.75 -20.13
C LEU A 372 -22.01 -3.60 -20.96
N LYS A 373 -21.67 -4.59 -21.81
CA LYS A 373 -20.53 -4.49 -22.74
C LYS A 373 -20.70 -3.37 -23.76
N LYS A 374 -21.93 -3.12 -24.25
CA LYS A 374 -22.23 -1.97 -25.13
C LYS A 374 -22.03 -0.65 -24.39
N VAL A 375 -22.53 -0.53 -23.16
CA VAL A 375 -22.33 0.65 -22.29
C VAL A 375 -20.84 0.91 -22.07
N ALA A 376 -20.11 -0.11 -21.62
CA ALA A 376 -18.67 -0.09 -21.38
C ALA A 376 -17.89 0.39 -22.61
N LYS A 377 -18.24 -0.08 -23.81
CA LYS A 377 -17.58 0.29 -25.07
C LYS A 377 -17.76 1.78 -25.40
N VAL A 378 -18.96 2.33 -25.23
CA VAL A 378 -19.24 3.76 -25.52
C VAL A 378 -18.57 4.66 -24.50
N LEU A 379 -18.70 4.33 -23.21
CA LEU A 379 -18.05 5.07 -22.13
C LEU A 379 -16.52 5.00 -22.24
N GLN A 380 -15.95 3.85 -22.61
CA GLN A 380 -14.51 3.74 -22.85
C GLN A 380 -14.04 4.73 -23.93
N ALA A 381 -14.74 4.80 -25.06
CA ALA A 381 -14.40 5.75 -26.11
C ALA A 381 -14.51 7.21 -25.64
N LEU A 382 -15.54 7.52 -24.85
CA LEU A 382 -15.70 8.85 -24.23
C LEU A 382 -14.52 9.19 -23.31
N PHE A 383 -14.17 8.33 -22.35
CA PHE A 383 -13.10 8.60 -21.40
C PHE A 383 -11.71 8.66 -22.06
N GLU A 384 -11.45 7.83 -23.08
CA GLU A 384 -10.21 7.85 -23.87
C GLU A 384 -10.14 9.01 -24.89
N GLN A 385 -11.16 9.89 -24.92
CA GLN A 385 -11.25 11.05 -25.81
C GLN A 385 -11.23 10.69 -27.31
N ARG A 386 -11.73 9.51 -27.69
CA ARG A 386 -11.76 9.04 -29.08
C ARG A 386 -13.17 8.82 -29.62
N SER A 387 -13.27 8.66 -30.94
CA SER A 387 -14.51 8.25 -31.61
C SER A 387 -14.50 6.75 -31.88
N LEU A 388 -15.69 6.15 -31.88
CA LEU A 388 -15.88 4.77 -32.26
C LEU A 388 -15.76 4.62 -33.80
N PRO A 389 -15.13 3.53 -34.29
CA PRO A 389 -14.96 3.28 -35.71
C PRO A 389 -16.32 3.11 -36.42
N SER A 390 -16.41 3.63 -37.64
CA SER A 390 -17.62 3.54 -38.47
C SER A 390 -17.94 2.08 -38.81
N GLY A 391 -19.16 1.64 -38.51
CA GLY A 391 -19.64 0.28 -38.83
C GLY A 391 -20.13 -0.55 -37.63
N SER A 392 -19.97 -0.07 -36.39
CA SER A 392 -20.64 -0.68 -35.24
C SER A 392 -21.92 0.09 -34.87
N ASP A 393 -22.94 -0.60 -34.34
CA ASP A 393 -24.21 0.03 -33.95
C ASP A 393 -24.00 1.15 -32.93
N GLU A 394 -22.97 1.03 -32.08
CA GLU A 394 -22.63 2.03 -31.07
C GLU A 394 -21.98 3.30 -31.66
N SER A 395 -21.54 3.28 -32.93
CA SER A 395 -20.93 4.45 -33.59
C SER A 395 -21.92 5.61 -33.77
N LYS A 396 -23.22 5.35 -33.69
CA LYS A 396 -24.30 6.36 -33.66
C LYS A 396 -24.17 7.32 -32.47
N PHE A 397 -23.60 6.87 -31.36
CA PHE A 397 -23.39 7.68 -30.16
C PHE A 397 -22.12 8.55 -30.22
N ASN A 398 -21.42 8.60 -31.35
CA ASN A 398 -20.28 9.52 -31.54
C ASN A 398 -20.67 11.00 -31.37
N GLY A 399 -21.92 11.37 -31.69
CA GLY A 399 -22.45 12.71 -31.41
C GLY A 399 -22.52 13.01 -29.91
N TRP A 400 -23.08 12.09 -29.13
CA TRP A 400 -23.14 12.15 -27.67
C TRP A 400 -21.74 12.17 -27.05
N ILE A 401 -20.82 11.30 -27.52
CA ILE A 401 -19.42 11.29 -27.08
C ILE A 401 -18.81 12.67 -27.25
N LYS A 402 -18.93 13.28 -28.44
CA LYS A 402 -18.36 14.61 -28.74
C LYS A 402 -18.91 15.69 -27.81
N GLN A 403 -20.20 15.63 -27.46
CA GLN A 403 -20.83 16.56 -26.53
C GLN A 403 -20.27 16.40 -25.11
N LYS A 404 -20.05 15.17 -24.64
CA LYS A 404 -19.67 14.85 -23.27
C LYS A 404 -18.16 14.87 -23.00
N LYS A 405 -17.31 14.93 -24.02
CA LYS A 405 -15.84 15.00 -23.85
C LYS A 405 -15.41 16.10 -22.87
N LYS A 406 -15.97 17.31 -23.03
CA LYS A 406 -15.64 18.45 -22.17
C LYS A 406 -16.00 18.18 -20.71
N ASP A 407 -17.17 17.59 -20.46
CA ASP A 407 -17.61 17.25 -19.09
C ASP A 407 -16.64 16.27 -18.42
N VAL A 408 -16.09 15.30 -19.17
CA VAL A 408 -15.07 14.37 -18.67
C VAL A 408 -13.75 15.06 -18.36
N LEU A 409 -13.31 16.01 -19.20
CA LEU A 409 -12.10 16.79 -18.94
C LEU A 409 -12.25 17.65 -17.67
N ASP A 410 -13.41 18.29 -17.50
CA ASP A 410 -13.71 19.07 -16.30
C ASP A 410 -13.80 18.17 -15.04
N PHE A 411 -14.28 16.94 -15.19
CA PHE A 411 -14.23 15.93 -14.13
C PHE A 411 -12.79 15.55 -13.76
N PHE A 412 -11.91 15.35 -14.73
CA PHE A 412 -10.50 15.06 -14.50
C PHE A 412 -9.75 16.20 -13.81
N ASP A 413 -10.03 17.46 -14.19
CA ASP A 413 -9.46 18.63 -13.52
C ASP A 413 -9.85 18.67 -12.03
N LYS A 414 -11.11 18.39 -11.70
CA LYS A 414 -11.58 18.26 -10.30
C LYS A 414 -10.97 17.05 -9.59
N MET A 415 -10.74 15.95 -10.30
CA MET A 415 -10.22 14.71 -9.73
C MET A 415 -8.82 14.92 -9.16
N ILE A 416 -7.97 15.73 -9.80
CA ILE A 416 -6.60 15.99 -9.33
C ILE A 416 -6.51 17.13 -8.29
N GLU A 417 -7.62 17.80 -7.99
CA GLU A 417 -7.69 18.83 -6.94
C GLU A 417 -7.70 18.17 -5.55
N VAL A 418 -6.50 17.79 -5.09
CA VAL A 418 -6.28 17.14 -3.79
C VAL A 418 -5.08 17.73 -3.05
N LYS A 419 -5.14 17.66 -1.72
CA LYS A 419 -4.03 18.03 -0.83
C LYS A 419 -2.81 17.14 -1.04
N SER A 420 -1.65 17.64 -0.63
CA SER A 420 -0.40 16.88 -0.67
C SER A 420 -0.43 15.69 0.30
N PRO A 421 0.29 14.59 0.02
CA PRO A 421 0.36 13.44 0.93
C PRO A 421 0.84 13.81 2.33
N GLU A 422 1.75 14.77 2.45
CA GLU A 422 2.27 15.28 3.71
C GLU A 422 1.15 15.88 4.58
N GLU A 423 0.28 16.69 3.98
CA GLU A 423 -0.83 17.35 4.67
C GLU A 423 -1.99 16.40 5.00
N GLU A 424 -2.38 15.54 4.06
CA GLU A 424 -3.55 14.66 4.21
C GLU A 424 -3.24 13.48 5.15
N LEU A 425 -2.04 12.90 5.06
CA LEU A 425 -1.65 11.76 5.88
C LEU A 425 -1.08 12.18 7.25
N GLN A 426 -0.87 13.48 7.47
CA GLN A 426 -0.27 14.05 8.70
C GLN A 426 1.09 13.41 9.02
N VAL A 427 1.88 13.16 7.97
CA VAL A 427 3.23 12.59 8.09
C VAL A 427 4.23 13.71 7.88
N ASP A 428 4.83 14.18 8.97
CA ASP A 428 5.95 15.11 8.89
C ASP A 428 7.21 14.38 8.41
N ARG A 429 8.13 15.09 7.75
CA ARG A 429 9.44 14.56 7.28
C ARG A 429 10.28 13.91 8.40
N TYR A 430 9.90 14.20 9.64
CA TYR A 430 10.51 13.75 10.87
C TYR A 430 9.89 12.46 11.39
N THR A 431 8.61 12.16 11.15
CA THR A 431 7.89 10.99 11.69
C THR A 431 8.61 9.64 11.43
N GLU A 432 9.42 9.57 10.37
CA GLU A 432 10.28 8.42 10.05
C GLU A 432 11.47 8.25 11.02
N LEU A 433 12.06 9.35 11.51
CA LEU A 433 13.19 9.39 12.43
C LEU A 433 12.78 9.07 13.89
N TYR A 434 11.55 9.42 14.28
CA TYR A 434 11.07 9.29 15.68
C TYR A 434 10.27 8.00 15.96
N SER A 435 10.14 7.09 14.99
CA SER A 435 9.42 5.83 15.21
C SER A 435 10.26 4.86 16.05
N LYS A 436 9.93 4.72 17.34
CA LYS A 436 10.64 3.86 18.31
C LYS A 436 10.57 2.36 17.99
N GLN A 437 9.70 1.92 17.07
CA GLN A 437 9.51 0.50 16.73
C GLN A 437 10.05 0.20 15.33
N ALA A 438 10.97 -0.77 15.26
CA ALA A 438 11.48 -1.30 14.01
C ALA A 438 10.32 -1.89 13.17
N PRO A 439 10.12 -1.45 11.92
CA PRO A 439 9.03 -1.95 11.09
C PRO A 439 9.19 -3.47 10.88
N ILE A 440 8.11 -4.22 11.04
CA ILE A 440 8.09 -5.67 10.85
C ILE A 440 7.36 -5.96 9.55
N ILE A 441 8.02 -6.69 8.65
CA ILE A 441 7.38 -7.22 7.44
C ILE A 441 7.26 -8.74 7.56
N ILE A 442 6.16 -9.28 7.02
CA ILE A 442 5.97 -10.71 6.88
C ILE A 442 6.30 -11.04 5.45
N ILE A 443 7.34 -11.82 5.20
CA ILE A 443 7.87 -12.04 3.86
C ILE A 443 8.16 -13.52 3.65
N ARG A 444 7.84 -14.03 2.45
CA ARG A 444 8.14 -15.41 2.07
C ARG A 444 9.59 -15.51 1.61
N LEU A 445 10.17 -16.68 1.84
CA LEU A 445 11.58 -16.92 1.49
C LEU A 445 11.87 -16.69 0.00
N HIS A 446 10.92 -17.06 -0.88
CA HIS A 446 11.08 -16.84 -2.32
C HIS A 446 11.07 -15.35 -2.68
N GLU A 447 10.24 -14.53 -2.02
CA GLU A 447 10.20 -13.08 -2.23
C GLU A 447 11.55 -12.44 -1.83
N ILE A 448 12.18 -12.92 -0.74
CA ILE A 448 13.52 -12.49 -0.33
C ILE A 448 14.54 -12.76 -1.42
N VAL A 449 14.59 -14.00 -1.93
CA VAL A 449 15.59 -14.42 -2.92
C VAL A 449 15.36 -13.78 -4.27
N GLU A 450 14.10 -13.66 -4.68
CA GLU A 450 13.76 -13.07 -5.97
C GLU A 450 14.07 -11.57 -5.99
N MET A 451 13.76 -10.85 -4.90
CA MET A 451 14.17 -9.45 -4.74
C MET A 451 15.68 -9.28 -4.68
N HIS A 452 16.39 -10.15 -3.95
CA HIS A 452 17.86 -10.12 -3.91
C HIS A 452 18.44 -10.35 -5.31
N LYS A 453 17.96 -11.36 -6.04
CA LYS A 453 18.37 -11.66 -7.40
C LYS A 453 18.14 -10.46 -8.32
N LEU A 454 16.95 -9.88 -8.29
CA LEU A 454 16.57 -8.75 -9.13
C LEU A 454 17.45 -7.52 -8.87
N ILE A 455 17.72 -7.21 -7.59
CA ILE A 455 18.60 -6.08 -7.21
C ILE A 455 20.03 -6.34 -7.66
N LYS A 456 20.53 -7.55 -7.47
CA LYS A 456 21.90 -7.92 -7.84
C LYS A 456 22.12 -7.82 -9.35
N GLU A 457 21.19 -8.34 -10.14
CA GLU A 457 21.25 -8.28 -11.61
C GLU A 457 21.15 -6.85 -12.16
N ASN A 458 20.56 -5.93 -11.40
CA ASN A 458 20.32 -4.54 -11.82
C ASN A 458 21.04 -3.50 -10.95
N ILE A 459 22.07 -3.90 -10.19
CA ILE A 459 22.68 -3.04 -9.17
C ILE A 459 23.26 -1.73 -9.74
N ASP A 460 23.79 -1.79 -10.97
CA ASP A 460 24.38 -0.63 -11.63
C ASP A 460 23.36 0.41 -12.10
N LEU A 461 22.13 -0.05 -12.35
CA LEU A 461 21.00 0.84 -12.66
C LEU A 461 20.39 1.42 -11.39
N VAL A 462 20.30 0.60 -10.33
CA VAL A 462 19.76 1.00 -9.03
C VAL A 462 20.69 2.01 -8.35
N VAL A 463 22.00 1.87 -8.51
CA VAL A 463 23.03 2.75 -7.93
C VAL A 463 24.06 3.16 -9.01
N PRO A 464 23.95 4.39 -9.58
CA PRO A 464 24.90 4.92 -10.56
C PRO A 464 26.36 4.88 -10.05
N GLU A 465 27.30 4.58 -10.95
CA GLU A 465 28.73 4.37 -10.64
C GLU A 465 29.40 5.58 -9.96
N ASP A 466 28.95 6.80 -10.24
CA ASP A 466 29.52 8.06 -9.72
C ASP A 466 29.46 8.23 -8.19
N LYS A 467 28.79 7.31 -7.46
CA LYS A 467 28.62 7.32 -5.99
C LYS A 467 29.07 6.03 -5.29
N SER A 468 29.81 5.17 -6.00
CA SER A 468 30.12 3.76 -5.68
C SER A 468 30.50 3.46 -4.21
N ASP A 469 31.44 4.21 -3.62
CA ASP A 469 32.11 3.73 -2.40
C ASP A 469 31.40 4.10 -1.09
N LYS A 470 30.32 4.90 -1.15
CA LYS A 470 29.56 5.36 0.04
C LYS A 470 28.08 4.98 0.03
N GLU A 471 27.58 4.31 -1.02
CA GLU A 471 26.15 3.99 -1.13
C GLU A 471 25.78 2.71 -0.33
N PRO A 472 24.84 2.79 0.63
CA PRO A 472 24.46 1.67 1.51
C PRO A 472 24.01 0.41 0.77
N MET A 473 23.29 0.55 -0.35
CA MET A 473 22.73 -0.58 -1.10
C MET A 473 23.83 -1.49 -1.68
N ARG A 474 24.92 -0.92 -2.23
CA ARG A 474 26.05 -1.70 -2.74
C ARG A 474 26.79 -2.45 -1.63
N ALA A 475 26.91 -1.83 -0.45
CA ALA A 475 27.53 -2.48 0.71
C ALA A 475 26.70 -3.67 1.22
N VAL A 476 25.36 -3.55 1.29
CA VAL A 476 24.49 -4.70 1.67
C VAL A 476 24.62 -5.85 0.69
N ILE A 477 24.54 -5.59 -0.61
CA ILE A 477 24.62 -6.64 -1.63
C ILE A 477 25.99 -7.30 -1.64
N LYS A 478 27.07 -6.54 -1.46
CA LYS A 478 28.43 -7.08 -1.36
C LYS A 478 28.61 -8.00 -0.14
N GLU A 479 28.03 -7.62 1.02
CA GLU A 479 28.06 -8.45 2.23
C GLU A 479 27.15 -9.69 2.15
N LEU A 480 26.05 -9.63 1.39
CA LEU A 480 25.20 -10.79 1.11
C LEU A 480 25.90 -11.85 0.25
N GLY A 481 26.96 -11.48 -0.46
CA GLY A 481 27.83 -12.38 -1.21
C GLY A 481 27.31 -12.73 -2.62
N GLU A 482 28.10 -13.51 -3.36
CA GLU A 482 27.77 -13.86 -4.75
C GLU A 482 26.74 -14.98 -4.87
N GLU A 483 26.61 -15.84 -3.86
CA GLU A 483 25.70 -16.98 -3.92
C GLU A 483 24.25 -16.57 -3.62
N ILE A 484 23.43 -16.54 -4.67
CA ILE A 484 21.97 -16.44 -4.52
C ILE A 484 21.50 -17.80 -4.00
N PRO A 485 20.85 -17.85 -2.83
CA PRO A 485 20.44 -19.13 -2.30
C PRO A 485 19.34 -19.78 -3.14
N LYS A 486 19.43 -21.09 -3.35
CA LYS A 486 18.39 -21.88 -4.03
C LYS A 486 17.26 -22.20 -3.05
N ILE A 487 16.02 -22.16 -3.53
CA ILE A 487 14.81 -22.48 -2.74
C ILE A 487 14.02 -23.54 -3.48
N SER A 488 13.46 -24.52 -2.76
CA SER A 488 12.47 -25.43 -3.31
C SER A 488 11.21 -24.67 -3.77
N PRO A 489 10.68 -24.89 -4.99
CA PRO A 489 9.53 -24.16 -5.52
C PRO A 489 8.24 -24.29 -4.68
N ASN A 490 8.17 -25.25 -3.75
CA ASN A 490 7.04 -25.47 -2.86
C ASN A 490 7.16 -24.80 -1.47
N ASN A 491 8.18 -23.96 -1.24
CA ASN A 491 8.34 -23.34 0.07
C ASN A 491 7.36 -22.16 0.26
N THR A 492 6.30 -22.42 1.04
CA THR A 492 5.26 -21.45 1.42
C THR A 492 5.49 -20.82 2.80
N THR A 493 6.66 -21.00 3.42
CA THR A 493 6.89 -20.47 4.78
C THR A 493 6.94 -18.94 4.80
N ASP A 494 6.02 -18.35 5.54
CA ASP A 494 6.04 -16.94 5.93
C ASP A 494 7.09 -16.72 7.02
N THR A 495 7.95 -15.73 6.83
CA THR A 495 9.00 -15.35 7.80
C THR A 495 8.77 -13.93 8.28
N GLU A 496 8.81 -13.73 9.59
CA GLU A 496 8.77 -12.41 10.20
C GLU A 496 10.16 -11.77 10.19
N LEU A 497 10.27 -10.60 9.55
CA LEU A 497 11.51 -9.87 9.43
C LEU A 497 11.37 -8.49 10.08
N SER A 498 12.03 -8.30 11.21
CA SER A 498 12.17 -6.99 11.85
C SER A 498 13.26 -6.19 11.14
N LEU A 499 12.87 -5.10 10.48
CA LEU A 499 13.72 -4.27 9.64
C LEU A 499 14.59 -3.34 10.49
N LYS A 500 15.91 -3.41 10.32
CA LYS A 500 16.90 -2.60 11.04
C LYS A 500 17.84 -1.92 10.05
N ASN A 501 18.43 -0.79 10.43
CA ASN A 501 19.42 -0.09 9.63
C ASN A 501 20.80 -0.18 10.29
N LYS A 502 21.83 -0.56 9.51
CA LYS A 502 23.23 -0.62 9.95
C LYS A 502 24.12 0.54 9.46
N PHE A 503 23.63 1.44 8.61
CA PHE A 503 24.43 2.46 7.92
C PHE A 503 24.33 3.88 8.49
N THR A 504 23.61 4.08 9.58
CA THR A 504 23.29 5.38 10.17
C THR A 504 24.40 5.95 11.05
N ARG A 505 25.68 5.85 10.68
CA ARG A 505 26.78 6.33 11.56
C ARG A 505 26.81 7.86 11.75
N THR A 506 26.22 8.65 10.86
CA THR A 506 26.10 10.12 10.97
C THR A 506 24.73 10.56 11.50
N GLU A 507 23.72 9.72 11.33
CA GLU A 507 22.37 9.92 11.87
C GLU A 507 22.30 9.47 13.32
N GLN A 508 23.12 8.52 13.78
CA GLN A 508 23.22 8.07 15.17
C GLN A 508 23.53 9.21 16.13
N ASP A 509 24.42 10.16 15.81
CA ASP A 509 24.69 11.28 16.72
C ASP A 509 23.47 12.21 16.85
N LEU A 510 22.79 12.53 15.74
CA LEU A 510 21.56 13.33 15.74
C LEU A 510 20.37 12.56 16.37
N ASN A 511 20.28 11.25 16.13
CA ASN A 511 19.31 10.36 16.75
C ASN A 511 19.60 10.23 18.24
N ASP A 512 20.85 10.16 18.68
CA ASP A 512 21.23 10.02 20.08
C ASP A 512 20.82 11.28 20.86
N TYR A 513 21.04 12.48 20.30
CA TYR A 513 20.56 13.72 20.91
C TYR A 513 19.04 13.89 20.82
N SER A 514 18.40 13.40 19.76
CA SER A 514 16.94 13.40 19.61
C SER A 514 16.25 12.39 20.54
N GLU A 515 16.80 11.19 20.67
CA GLU A 515 16.40 10.16 21.63
C GLU A 515 16.63 10.68 23.05
N LEU A 516 17.77 11.33 23.30
CA LEU A 516 18.04 11.99 24.58
C LEU A 516 17.00 13.08 24.85
N PHE A 517 16.60 13.86 23.84
CA PHE A 517 15.55 14.88 23.95
C PHE A 517 14.20 14.26 24.33
N ASP A 518 13.77 13.21 23.65
CA ASP A 518 12.50 12.52 23.95
C ASP A 518 12.51 11.79 25.30
N VAL A 519 13.61 11.10 25.63
CA VAL A 519 13.82 10.49 26.95
C VAL A 519 13.74 11.57 28.03
N THR A 520 14.29 12.76 27.77
CA THR A 520 14.22 13.87 28.71
C THR A 520 12.79 14.37 28.88
N LYS A 521 12.01 14.53 27.81
CA LYS A 521 10.59 14.89 27.92
C LYS A 521 9.77 13.87 28.72
N GLU A 522 9.98 12.58 28.49
CA GLU A 522 9.33 11.52 29.27
C GLU A 522 9.68 11.61 30.76
N LEU A 523 10.95 11.87 31.08
CA LEU A 523 11.37 12.09 32.45
C LEU A 523 10.68 13.32 33.05
N ILE A 524 10.58 14.44 32.31
CA ILE A 524 9.84 15.64 32.74
C ILE A 524 8.38 15.31 33.01
N ILE A 525 7.70 14.60 32.10
CA ILE A 525 6.30 14.19 32.26
C ILE A 525 6.12 13.36 33.54
N LYS A 526 6.96 12.33 33.74
CA LYS A 526 6.94 11.47 34.94
C LYS A 526 7.19 12.26 36.23
N ILE A 527 8.12 13.22 36.19
CA ILE A 527 8.44 14.07 37.34
C ILE A 527 7.27 14.99 37.67
N PHE A 528 6.67 15.63 36.68
CA PHE A 528 5.55 16.58 36.86
C PHE A 528 4.24 15.89 37.27
N LYS A 529 4.04 14.60 36.93
CA LYS A 529 2.92 13.79 37.45
C LYS A 529 2.98 13.63 38.98
N ILE A 530 4.17 13.51 39.54
CA ILE A 530 4.38 13.18 40.96
C ILE A 530 4.68 14.43 41.80
N THR A 531 5.35 15.43 41.21
CA THR A 531 5.88 16.57 41.96
C THR A 531 4.81 17.63 42.22
N PRO A 532 4.70 18.16 43.44
CA PRO A 532 3.85 19.30 43.73
C PRO A 532 4.48 20.63 43.29
N VAL A 533 4.58 20.84 41.98
CA VAL A 533 5.03 22.06 41.27
C VAL A 533 4.42 23.38 41.80
N GLU A 534 3.18 23.43 42.31
CA GLU A 534 2.63 24.69 42.90
C GLU A 534 3.32 25.08 44.22
N GLN A 535 4.05 24.14 44.84
CA GLN A 535 4.82 24.38 46.05
C GLN A 535 6.28 24.77 45.72
N SER A 536 6.65 24.81 44.44
CA SER A 536 8.01 25.16 44.02
C SER A 536 8.33 26.64 44.32
N PRO A 537 9.60 26.96 44.65
CA PRO A 537 10.00 28.32 45.01
C PRO A 537 10.06 29.29 43.83
N SER A 538 10.17 28.78 42.60
CA SER A 538 10.34 29.57 41.37
C SER A 538 9.74 28.85 40.15
N PRO A 539 9.38 29.59 39.08
CA PRO A 539 8.74 29.02 37.89
C PRO A 539 9.72 28.34 36.91
N GLY A 540 11.04 28.39 37.13
CA GLY A 540 12.03 27.84 36.21
C GLY A 540 12.14 26.31 36.24
N LEU A 541 12.38 25.71 35.08
CA LEU A 541 12.42 24.25 34.91
C LEU A 541 13.51 23.59 35.77
N LEU A 542 14.71 24.17 35.82
CA LEU A 542 15.83 23.62 36.59
C LEU A 542 15.58 23.67 38.10
N GLU A 543 14.90 24.72 38.57
CA GLU A 543 14.50 24.88 39.96
C GLU A 543 13.39 23.88 40.32
N ILE A 544 12.39 23.69 39.45
CA ILE A 544 11.36 22.67 39.62
C ILE A 544 11.97 21.27 39.70
N LEU A 545 12.96 20.95 38.87
CA LEU A 545 13.68 19.66 38.92
C LEU A 545 14.50 19.50 40.22
N SER A 546 15.10 20.58 40.70
CA SER A 546 15.83 20.56 41.98
C SER A 546 14.89 20.34 43.17
N PHE A 547 13.72 20.97 43.14
CA PHE A 547 12.66 20.78 44.11
C PHE A 547 12.09 19.36 44.05
N ALA A 548 11.84 18.82 42.84
CA ALA A 548 11.39 17.45 42.64
C ALA A 548 12.36 16.41 43.22
N LYS A 549 13.67 16.64 43.06
CA LYS A 549 14.72 15.79 43.63
C LYS A 549 14.69 15.81 45.17
N GLN A 550 14.59 17.00 45.78
CA GLN A 550 14.48 17.12 47.24
C GLN A 550 13.20 16.47 47.75
N TYR A 551 12.06 16.74 47.10
CA TYR A 551 10.78 16.12 47.41
C TYR A 551 10.83 14.58 47.31
N GLY A 552 11.51 14.04 46.30
CA GLY A 552 11.76 12.60 46.18
C GLY A 552 12.58 12.03 47.34
N THR A 553 13.57 12.78 47.82
CA THR A 553 14.42 12.39 48.96
C THR A 553 13.61 12.37 50.25
N ASP A 554 12.84 13.44 50.50
CA ASP A 554 12.03 13.61 51.72
C ASP A 554 10.91 12.56 51.81
N ASN A 555 10.34 12.15 50.66
CA ASN A 555 9.28 11.16 50.57
C ASN A 555 9.77 9.73 50.27
N LYS A 556 11.09 9.47 50.34
CA LYS A 556 11.71 8.16 50.04
C LYS A 556 11.39 7.59 48.64
N ASN A 557 11.06 8.44 47.67
CA ASN A 557 10.83 8.05 46.28
C ASN A 557 12.15 8.10 45.49
N LYS A 558 12.91 6.99 45.54
CA LYS A 558 14.18 6.83 44.82
C LYS A 558 14.06 7.00 43.30
N SER A 559 12.89 6.66 42.73
CA SER A 559 12.64 6.82 41.30
C SER A 559 12.56 8.29 40.91
N LEU A 560 11.81 9.10 41.67
CA LEU A 560 11.70 10.54 41.45
C LEU A 560 13.04 11.25 41.63
N GLU A 561 13.81 10.86 42.65
CA GLU A 561 15.16 11.40 42.88
C GLU A 561 16.10 11.14 41.70
N LYS A 562 16.14 9.88 41.22
CA LYS A 562 16.97 9.48 40.08
C LYS A 562 16.53 10.17 38.80
N ASN A 563 15.23 10.14 38.48
CA ASN A 563 14.67 10.74 37.28
C ASN A 563 14.91 12.25 37.24
N SER A 564 14.79 12.95 38.37
CA SER A 564 15.04 14.40 38.46
C SER A 564 16.52 14.75 38.24
N ALA A 565 17.43 13.93 38.77
CA ALA A 565 18.87 14.12 38.54
C ALA A 565 19.26 13.83 37.08
N GLU A 566 18.65 12.80 36.48
CA GLU A 566 18.91 12.38 35.11
C GLU A 566 18.32 13.35 34.08
N ALA A 567 17.09 13.84 34.29
CA ALA A 567 16.49 14.90 33.47
C ALA A 567 17.35 16.16 33.46
N LYS A 568 17.82 16.61 34.63
CA LYS A 568 18.71 17.78 34.72
C LYS A 568 20.01 17.57 33.95
N LYS A 569 20.62 16.37 34.08
CA LYS A 569 21.84 16.01 33.34
C LYS A 569 21.61 16.02 31.82
N ASN A 570 20.49 15.49 31.35
CA ASN A 570 20.19 15.43 29.92
C ASN A 570 19.93 16.82 29.33
N ILE A 571 19.18 17.69 30.03
CA ILE A 571 18.97 19.09 29.62
C ILE A 571 20.31 19.80 29.44
N MET A 572 21.23 19.67 30.40
CA MET A 572 22.55 20.31 30.31
C MET A 572 23.38 19.78 29.13
N LYS A 573 23.28 18.48 28.81
CA LYS A 573 23.93 17.91 27.62
C LYS A 573 23.33 18.46 26.32
N LEU A 574 22.02 18.62 26.25
CA LEU A 574 21.32 19.14 25.07
C LEU A 574 21.62 20.62 24.84
N VAL A 575 21.77 21.42 25.91
CA VAL A 575 22.23 22.82 25.84
C VAL A 575 23.68 22.91 25.35
N ALA A 576 24.57 22.06 25.87
CA ALA A 576 25.99 22.08 25.50
C ALA A 576 26.23 21.83 23.99
N VAL A 577 25.29 21.15 23.33
CA VAL A 577 25.31 20.85 21.88
C VAL A 577 24.49 21.85 21.07
N GLY A 578 23.78 22.79 21.72
CA GLY A 578 22.92 23.78 21.07
C GLY A 578 21.57 23.24 20.59
N PHE A 579 21.14 22.06 21.07
CA PHE A 579 19.86 21.44 20.71
C PHE A 579 18.67 22.07 21.46
N ILE A 580 18.93 22.69 22.61
CA ILE A 580 17.97 23.48 23.40
C ILE A 580 18.62 24.83 23.74
N ALA A 581 17.87 25.92 23.59
CA ALA A 581 18.31 27.25 24.00
C ALA A 581 18.08 27.47 25.51
N GLU A 582 19.06 28.09 26.18
CA GLU A 582 18.96 28.48 27.60
C GLU A 582 18.37 29.90 27.77
N GLU A 583 18.34 30.67 26.69
CA GLU A 583 17.96 32.10 26.63
C GLU A 583 16.52 32.38 27.10
N ASP A 584 15.63 31.40 27.00
CA ASP A 584 14.21 31.51 27.35
C ASP A 584 13.84 30.77 28.65
N ASN A 585 14.83 30.40 29.48
CA ASN A 585 14.62 29.59 30.67
C ASN A 585 13.90 28.24 30.39
N PHE A 586 14.14 27.66 29.22
CA PHE A 586 13.58 26.40 28.73
C PHE A 586 12.08 26.44 28.42
N ASP A 587 11.49 27.63 28.25
CA ASP A 587 10.05 27.78 27.96
C ASP A 587 9.65 27.11 26.64
N MET A 588 10.44 27.23 25.56
CA MET A 588 10.19 26.56 24.29
C MET A 588 10.30 25.04 24.42
N PHE A 589 11.26 24.54 25.19
CA PHE A 589 11.35 23.11 25.50
C PHE A 589 10.09 22.65 26.24
N MET A 590 9.66 23.37 27.27
CA MET A 590 8.45 23.04 28.02
C MET A 590 7.17 23.11 27.17
N LYS A 591 7.05 24.07 26.25
CA LYS A 591 5.97 24.11 25.25
C LYS A 591 5.98 22.87 24.36
N SER A 592 7.16 22.35 23.99
CA SER A 592 7.27 21.10 23.24
C SER A 592 6.78 19.89 24.04
N VAL A 593 7.04 19.84 25.36
CA VAL A 593 6.51 18.79 26.24
C VAL A 593 4.99 18.89 26.37
N VAL A 594 4.44 20.11 26.50
CA VAL A 594 2.99 20.36 26.53
C VAL A 594 2.32 19.90 25.23
N ALA A 595 2.90 20.27 24.08
CA ALA A 595 2.41 19.84 22.78
C ALA A 595 2.46 18.32 22.61
N GLU A 596 3.49 17.66 23.14
CA GLU A 596 3.60 16.20 23.10
C GLU A 596 2.50 15.50 23.88
N ILE A 597 2.19 15.94 25.10
CA ILE A 597 1.10 15.37 25.90
C ILE A 597 -0.26 15.63 25.22
N ALA A 598 -0.48 16.84 24.70
CA ALA A 598 -1.70 17.15 23.95
C ALA A 598 -1.87 16.25 22.72
N ASN A 599 -0.76 15.95 22.03
CA ASN A 599 -0.75 15.07 20.87
C ASN A 599 -0.90 13.57 21.22
N ARG A 600 -0.50 13.12 22.43
CA ARG A 600 -0.73 11.73 22.88
C ARG A 600 -2.21 11.37 22.84
N GLN A 601 -3.08 12.23 23.33
CA GLN A 601 -4.52 11.96 23.35
C GLN A 601 -5.11 11.86 21.95
N VAL A 602 -4.66 12.70 21.02
CA VAL A 602 -5.05 12.62 19.61
C VAL A 602 -4.55 11.31 18.99
N ARG A 603 -3.29 10.92 19.24
CA ARG A 603 -2.70 9.67 18.75
C ARG A 603 -3.44 8.45 19.29
N LYS A 604 -3.77 8.42 20.57
CA LYS A 604 -4.55 7.36 21.23
C LYS A 604 -5.93 7.19 20.59
N GLN A 605 -6.63 8.29 20.35
CA GLN A 605 -7.92 8.26 19.63
C GLN A 605 -7.77 7.75 18.19
N GLN A 606 -6.69 8.14 17.49
CA GLN A 606 -6.40 7.63 16.14
C GLN A 606 -6.09 6.12 16.16
N GLN A 607 -5.26 5.66 17.09
CA GLN A 607 -4.93 4.24 17.29
C GLN A 607 -6.17 3.41 17.61
N GLN A 608 -7.05 3.90 18.49
CA GLN A 608 -8.31 3.21 18.79
C GLN A 608 -9.22 3.09 17.56
N LYS A 609 -9.33 4.17 16.76
CA LYS A 609 -10.05 4.14 15.48
C LYS A 609 -9.42 3.14 14.51
N GLU A 610 -8.09 3.06 14.47
CA GLU A 610 -7.36 2.11 13.62
C GLU A 610 -7.63 0.65 14.04
N ILE A 611 -7.58 0.34 15.34
CA ILE A 611 -7.92 -1.00 15.86
C ILE A 611 -9.32 -1.43 15.43
N VAL A 612 -10.31 -0.54 15.54
CA VAL A 612 -11.68 -0.82 15.10
C VAL A 612 -11.71 -1.11 13.59
N LYS A 613 -11.04 -0.27 12.77
CA LYS A 613 -10.96 -0.46 11.32
C LYS A 613 -10.32 -1.79 10.94
N LEU A 614 -9.16 -2.12 11.52
CA LEU A 614 -8.43 -3.36 11.27
C LEU A 614 -9.25 -4.59 11.69
N THR A 615 -9.93 -4.52 12.85
CA THR A 615 -10.78 -5.60 13.33
C THR A 615 -11.97 -5.87 12.39
N VAL A 616 -12.61 -4.82 11.89
CA VAL A 616 -13.70 -4.95 10.90
C VAL A 616 -13.18 -5.53 9.59
N ALA A 617 -12.07 -5.00 9.07
CA ALA A 617 -11.45 -5.51 7.83
C ALA A 617 -11.07 -6.99 7.93
N LEU A 618 -10.51 -7.41 9.07
CA LEU A 618 -10.14 -8.80 9.32
C LEU A 618 -11.36 -9.71 9.36
N LYS A 619 -12.46 -9.25 9.97
CA LYS A 619 -13.73 -9.98 9.98
C LYS A 619 -14.30 -10.15 8.57
N GLU A 620 -14.30 -9.09 7.76
CA GLU A 620 -14.74 -9.12 6.37
C GLU A 620 -13.89 -10.08 5.52
N LEU A 621 -12.56 -10.03 5.66
CA LEU A 621 -11.66 -10.94 4.97
C LEU A 621 -11.90 -12.40 5.34
N LYS A 622 -12.14 -12.71 6.62
CA LYS A 622 -12.49 -14.07 7.06
C LYS A 622 -13.84 -14.54 6.50
N ASN A 623 -14.83 -13.64 6.42
CA ASN A 623 -16.10 -13.95 5.80
C ASN A 623 -15.95 -14.23 4.29
N HIS A 624 -15.17 -13.41 3.58
CA HIS A 624 -14.85 -13.64 2.18
C HIS A 624 -14.10 -14.95 1.98
N HIS A 625 -13.12 -15.27 2.84
CA HIS A 625 -12.41 -16.55 2.82
C HIS A 625 -13.39 -17.74 2.83
N LYS A 626 -14.31 -17.72 3.80
CA LYS A 626 -15.33 -18.76 3.95
C LYS A 626 -16.22 -18.85 2.71
N PHE A 627 -16.65 -17.72 2.17
CA PHE A 627 -17.46 -17.69 0.94
C PHE A 627 -16.74 -18.30 -0.27
N VAL A 628 -15.46 -17.98 -0.48
CA VAL A 628 -14.67 -18.55 -1.58
C VAL A 628 -14.46 -20.05 -1.38
N LEU A 629 -14.21 -20.52 -0.15
CA LEU A 629 -14.12 -21.96 0.15
C LEU A 629 -15.44 -22.69 -0.14
N GLU A 630 -16.58 -22.11 0.21
CA GLU A 630 -17.91 -22.67 -0.12
C GLU A 630 -18.09 -22.75 -1.64
N ARG A 631 -17.66 -21.73 -2.39
CA ARG A 631 -17.66 -21.75 -3.87
C ARG A 631 -16.74 -22.83 -4.45
N ILE A 632 -15.55 -23.03 -3.90
CA ILE A 632 -14.67 -24.14 -4.33
C ILE A 632 -15.38 -25.48 -4.13
N ALA A 633 -16.00 -25.70 -2.96
CA ALA A 633 -16.73 -26.93 -2.69
C ALA A 633 -17.93 -27.12 -3.64
N ASP A 634 -18.62 -26.05 -4.02
CA ASP A 634 -19.67 -26.08 -5.04
C ASP A 634 -19.12 -26.44 -6.43
N MET A 635 -17.96 -25.88 -6.82
CA MET A 635 -17.29 -26.21 -8.08
C MET A 635 -16.82 -27.66 -8.13
N GLU A 636 -16.25 -28.18 -7.04
CA GLU A 636 -15.87 -29.59 -6.92
C GLU A 636 -17.09 -30.51 -7.13
N LYS A 637 -18.22 -30.21 -6.47
CA LYS A 637 -19.48 -30.94 -6.69
C LYS A 637 -19.99 -30.85 -8.12
N TYR A 638 -19.86 -29.69 -8.76
CA TYR A 638 -20.23 -29.51 -10.15
C TYR A 638 -19.35 -30.33 -11.09
N LEU A 639 -18.06 -30.40 -10.79
CA LEU A 639 -17.07 -31.19 -11.53
C LEU A 639 -17.39 -32.69 -11.43
N ASP A 640 -17.69 -33.16 -10.22
CA ASP A 640 -18.16 -34.52 -9.98
C ASP A 640 -19.49 -34.80 -10.70
N SER A 641 -20.44 -33.85 -10.68
CA SER A 641 -21.68 -33.97 -11.44
C SER A 641 -21.45 -34.05 -12.96
N CYS A 642 -20.46 -33.31 -13.47
CA CYS A 642 -20.05 -33.40 -14.88
C CYS A 642 -19.46 -34.78 -15.20
N ARG A 643 -18.63 -35.33 -14.31
CA ARG A 643 -18.08 -36.69 -14.42
C ARG A 643 -19.20 -37.74 -14.41
N ASP A 644 -20.19 -37.60 -13.53
CA ASP A 644 -21.35 -38.49 -13.42
C ASP A 644 -22.28 -38.45 -14.65
N GLN A 645 -22.55 -37.25 -15.19
CA GLN A 645 -23.31 -37.12 -16.44
C GLN A 645 -22.57 -37.75 -17.63
N LEU A 646 -21.24 -37.66 -17.65
CA LEU A 646 -20.41 -38.36 -18.64
C LEU A 646 -20.51 -39.89 -18.44
N ALA A 647 -20.54 -40.36 -17.19
CA ALA A 647 -20.72 -41.77 -16.83
C ALA A 647 -22.04 -42.36 -17.30
N ALA A 648 -23.11 -41.60 -17.10
CA ALA A 648 -24.46 -41.98 -17.51
C ALA A 648 -24.54 -42.14 -19.05
N LYS A 649 -23.88 -41.27 -19.83
CA LYS A 649 -23.84 -41.35 -21.29
C LYS A 649 -22.98 -42.50 -21.82
N LEU A 650 -21.89 -42.84 -21.13
CA LEU A 650 -20.97 -43.92 -21.52
C LEU A 650 -21.43 -45.33 -21.11
N LYS A 651 -22.69 -45.50 -20.68
CA LYS A 651 -23.29 -46.78 -20.24
C LYS A 651 -22.39 -47.56 -19.27
N ASN A 652 -22.03 -46.95 -18.13
CA ASN A 652 -21.59 -47.64 -16.91
C ASN A 652 -20.63 -48.83 -17.06
N LYS A 653 -19.69 -48.78 -18.02
CA LYS A 653 -18.66 -49.81 -18.17
C LYS A 653 -17.35 -49.27 -17.61
N LYS A 654 -16.98 -49.72 -16.40
CA LYS A 654 -15.56 -49.79 -16.01
C LYS A 654 -14.81 -50.45 -17.16
N LYS A 655 -14.09 -49.68 -17.98
CA LYS A 655 -13.32 -50.23 -19.10
C LYS A 655 -12.16 -51.00 -18.48
N LYS A 656 -12.11 -52.32 -18.72
CA LYS A 656 -11.04 -53.21 -18.23
C LYS A 656 -9.68 -52.62 -18.64
N ALA A 657 -8.66 -52.83 -17.79
CA ALA A 657 -7.32 -52.34 -18.03
C ALA A 657 -6.80 -52.76 -19.41
N ASN A 658 -6.48 -51.78 -20.26
CA ASN A 658 -5.89 -52.03 -21.56
C ASN A 658 -4.38 -52.20 -21.39
N LYS A 659 -3.87 -53.28 -21.99
CA LYS A 659 -2.46 -53.64 -21.97
C LYS A 659 -1.75 -52.98 -23.16
N PHE A 660 -0.77 -52.12 -22.87
CA PHE A 660 0.08 -51.49 -23.88
C PHE A 660 1.52 -51.97 -23.72
N THR A 661 2.16 -52.32 -24.83
CA THR A 661 3.59 -52.69 -24.82
C THR A 661 4.46 -51.44 -24.91
N TYR A 662 5.68 -51.51 -24.35
CA TYR A 662 6.64 -50.41 -24.44
C TYR A 662 6.87 -49.93 -25.88
N LYS A 663 7.04 -50.86 -26.84
CA LYS A 663 7.20 -50.53 -28.27
C LYS A 663 5.99 -49.78 -28.85
N GLN A 664 4.78 -50.11 -28.41
CA GLN A 664 3.56 -49.46 -28.90
C GLN A 664 3.44 -48.02 -28.40
N LEU A 665 3.71 -47.77 -27.12
CA LEU A 665 3.67 -46.42 -26.56
C LEU A 665 4.78 -45.50 -27.10
N VAL A 666 5.95 -46.05 -27.43
CA VAL A 666 7.00 -45.31 -28.15
C VAL A 666 6.53 -44.95 -29.57
N LYS A 667 5.89 -45.89 -30.28
CA LYS A 667 5.37 -45.65 -31.64
C LYS A 667 4.25 -44.59 -31.67
N ASP A 668 3.38 -44.60 -30.66
CA ASP A 668 2.30 -43.62 -30.52
C ASP A 668 2.79 -42.26 -29.99
N GLY A 669 4.10 -42.13 -29.71
CA GLY A 669 4.72 -40.90 -29.21
C GLY A 669 4.38 -40.57 -27.75
N VAL A 670 3.83 -41.55 -27.02
CA VAL A 670 3.40 -41.42 -25.63
C VAL A 670 4.59 -41.53 -24.68
N ILE A 671 5.60 -42.33 -24.98
CA ILE A 671 6.88 -42.35 -24.24
C ILE A 671 7.84 -41.39 -24.93
N GLU A 672 8.27 -40.36 -24.20
CA GLU A 672 9.22 -39.35 -24.68
C GLU A 672 10.65 -39.68 -24.27
N ASP A 673 10.85 -40.14 -23.03
CA ASP A 673 12.15 -40.58 -22.50
C ASP A 673 12.00 -41.80 -21.58
N SER A 674 13.07 -42.59 -21.39
CA SER A 674 13.01 -43.80 -20.57
C SER A 674 14.36 -44.36 -20.11
N ASP A 675 14.48 -44.51 -18.80
CA ASP A 675 15.58 -45.17 -18.08
C ASP A 675 15.43 -46.69 -17.98
N VAL A 676 14.51 -47.29 -18.75
CA VAL A 676 14.31 -48.75 -18.75
C VAL A 676 15.45 -49.41 -19.56
N PRO A 677 16.22 -50.34 -18.98
CA PRO A 677 17.33 -51.02 -19.67
C PRO A 677 16.88 -51.72 -20.95
N GLU A 678 17.69 -51.66 -22.02
CA GLU A 678 17.33 -52.15 -23.35
C GLU A 678 16.89 -53.62 -23.38
N ALA A 679 17.56 -54.48 -22.58
CA ALA A 679 17.21 -55.89 -22.42
C ALA A 679 15.83 -56.13 -21.79
N SER A 680 15.33 -55.16 -21.01
CA SER A 680 14.05 -55.22 -20.30
C SER A 680 12.91 -54.54 -21.06
N ARG A 681 13.19 -53.66 -22.03
CA ARG A 681 12.18 -52.95 -22.84
C ARG A 681 11.21 -53.90 -23.56
N GLY A 682 11.68 -55.07 -24.00
CA GLY A 682 10.84 -56.11 -24.62
C GLY A 682 9.88 -56.82 -23.66
N LYS A 683 10.13 -56.73 -22.34
CA LYS A 683 9.34 -57.36 -21.27
C LYS A 683 8.55 -56.34 -20.44
N THR A 684 8.58 -55.05 -20.82
CA THR A 684 7.87 -53.96 -20.15
C THR A 684 6.49 -53.75 -20.73
N VAL A 685 5.48 -53.72 -19.86
CA VAL A 685 4.07 -53.57 -20.18
C VAL A 685 3.46 -52.51 -19.28
N PHE A 686 2.61 -51.66 -19.86
CA PHE A 686 1.80 -50.68 -19.13
C PHE A 686 0.34 -51.15 -19.14
N MET A 687 -0.27 -51.24 -17.96
CA MET A 687 -1.70 -51.47 -17.81
C MET A 687 -2.35 -50.13 -17.49
N ILE A 688 -3.11 -49.59 -18.46
CA ILE A 688 -3.85 -48.35 -18.28
C ILE A 688 -5.30 -48.72 -18.03
N SER A 689 -5.85 -48.27 -16.92
CA SER A 689 -7.25 -48.46 -16.56
C SER A 689 -7.91 -47.13 -16.25
N MET A 690 -9.24 -47.11 -16.34
CA MET A 690 -10.07 -45.98 -15.97
C MET A 690 -11.02 -46.44 -14.86
N PRO A 691 -10.55 -46.48 -13.59
CA PRO A 691 -11.37 -46.95 -12.47
C PRO A 691 -12.61 -46.08 -12.25
N GLU A 692 -12.46 -44.77 -12.47
CA GLU A 692 -13.50 -43.74 -12.43
C GLU A 692 -13.37 -42.86 -13.67
N LEU A 693 -14.46 -42.25 -14.12
CA LEU A 693 -14.42 -41.44 -15.33
C LEU A 693 -13.69 -40.13 -15.08
N GLY A 694 -12.75 -39.80 -15.97
CA GLY A 694 -11.77 -38.74 -15.77
C GLY A 694 -10.54 -39.19 -15.00
N MET A 695 -10.58 -40.32 -14.28
CA MET A 695 -9.46 -40.85 -13.50
C MET A 695 -8.79 -42.01 -14.23
N PHE A 696 -7.50 -41.90 -14.50
CA PHE A 696 -6.71 -42.94 -15.13
C PHE A 696 -5.68 -43.49 -14.16
N THR A 697 -5.47 -44.79 -14.18
CA THR A 697 -4.41 -45.45 -13.44
C THR A 697 -3.49 -46.16 -14.42
N ILE A 698 -2.21 -45.78 -14.41
CA ILE A 698 -1.15 -46.38 -15.22
C ILE A 698 -0.27 -47.23 -14.31
N GLU A 699 -0.36 -48.55 -14.45
CA GLU A 699 0.51 -49.49 -13.75
C GLU A 699 1.60 -49.98 -14.70
N THR A 700 2.85 -49.97 -14.25
CA THR A 700 3.97 -50.55 -15.01
C THR A 700 4.26 -51.96 -14.53
N LYS A 701 4.60 -52.88 -15.45
CA LYS A 701 5.11 -54.22 -15.13
C LYS A 701 6.35 -54.50 -15.96
N ILE A 702 7.46 -54.81 -15.30
CA ILE A 702 8.73 -55.15 -15.95
C ILE A 702 9.05 -56.61 -15.61
N ALA A 703 9.06 -57.49 -16.62
CA ALA A 703 9.40 -58.90 -16.43
C ALA A 703 8.59 -59.61 -15.31
N ALA A 704 7.29 -59.34 -15.25
CA ALA A 704 6.32 -59.84 -14.24
C ALA A 704 6.44 -59.27 -12.82
N ILE A 705 7.34 -58.31 -12.57
CA ILE A 705 7.41 -57.56 -11.32
C ILE A 705 6.48 -56.34 -11.43
N PRO A 706 5.55 -56.13 -10.47
CA PRO A 706 4.75 -54.91 -10.38
C PRO A 706 5.66 -53.70 -10.15
N GLY A 707 5.53 -52.70 -11.01
CA GLY A 707 6.21 -51.41 -10.90
C GLY A 707 5.30 -50.33 -10.32
N PRO A 708 5.75 -49.06 -10.35
CA PRO A 708 4.98 -47.93 -9.83
C PRO A 708 3.66 -47.74 -10.57
N THR A 709 2.66 -47.32 -9.79
CA THR A 709 1.31 -46.99 -10.23
C THR A 709 1.13 -45.48 -10.17
N LEU A 710 0.72 -44.87 -11.28
CA LEU A 710 0.43 -43.44 -11.36
C LEU A 710 -1.07 -43.21 -11.56
N LYS A 711 -1.67 -42.38 -10.71
CA LYS A 711 -3.05 -41.89 -10.87
C LYS A 711 -3.02 -40.55 -11.58
N LEU A 712 -3.91 -40.36 -12.56
CA LEU A 712 -3.97 -39.17 -13.40
C LEU A 712 -5.40 -38.70 -13.57
N GLU A 713 -5.60 -37.41 -13.39
CA GLU A 713 -6.86 -36.72 -13.64
C GLU A 713 -6.85 -36.11 -15.05
N LEU A 714 -7.93 -36.31 -15.82
CA LEU A 714 -8.03 -35.81 -17.18
C LEU A 714 -7.91 -34.28 -17.24
N GLU A 715 -8.51 -33.59 -16.28
CA GLU A 715 -8.46 -32.13 -16.18
C GLU A 715 -7.06 -31.61 -15.87
N ASP A 716 -6.30 -32.30 -15.03
CA ASP A 716 -4.91 -31.97 -14.74
C ASP A 716 -4.04 -32.14 -15.99
N LEU A 717 -4.28 -33.20 -16.77
CA LEU A 717 -3.59 -33.38 -18.06
C LEU A 717 -3.93 -32.26 -19.05
N LEU A 718 -5.19 -31.84 -19.13
CA LEU A 718 -5.60 -30.72 -19.99
C LEU A 718 -5.02 -29.39 -19.52
N ALA A 719 -4.98 -29.14 -18.21
CA ALA A 719 -4.36 -27.96 -17.62
C ALA A 719 -2.87 -27.92 -17.94
N LYS A 720 -2.16 -29.04 -17.80
CA LYS A 720 -0.75 -29.18 -18.19
C LYS A 720 -0.52 -28.91 -19.67
N LYS A 721 -1.39 -29.45 -20.54
CA LYS A 721 -1.33 -29.18 -21.99
C LYS A 721 -1.50 -27.69 -22.31
N ASP A 722 -2.44 -27.01 -21.65
CA ASP A 722 -2.68 -25.57 -21.82
C ASP A 722 -1.53 -24.72 -21.28
N ALA A 723 -0.91 -25.14 -20.17
CA ALA A 723 0.31 -24.54 -19.63
C ALA A 723 1.57 -24.79 -20.48
N GLY A 724 1.47 -25.59 -21.56
CA GLY A 724 2.60 -25.95 -22.42
C GLY A 724 3.52 -27.02 -21.83
N GLU A 725 3.15 -27.64 -20.70
CA GLU A 725 3.87 -28.77 -20.13
C GLU A 725 3.70 -29.99 -21.03
N THR A 726 4.83 -30.56 -21.46
CA THR A 726 4.83 -31.68 -22.39
C THR A 726 5.18 -33.00 -21.74
N LYS A 727 5.76 -33.01 -20.54
CA LYS A 727 6.32 -34.20 -19.88
C LYS A 727 5.56 -34.60 -18.62
N LEU A 728 5.48 -35.89 -18.37
CA LEU A 728 4.84 -36.50 -17.22
C LEU A 728 5.71 -37.67 -16.72
N ASP A 729 6.37 -37.49 -15.60
CA ASP A 729 7.33 -38.46 -15.10
C ASP A 729 6.66 -39.63 -14.39
N LEU A 730 7.02 -40.84 -14.82
CA LEU A 730 6.57 -42.10 -14.27
C LEU A 730 7.79 -42.93 -13.91
N ALA A 731 8.44 -42.55 -12.81
CA ALA A 731 9.63 -43.17 -12.20
C ALA A 731 10.83 -43.45 -13.12
N ARG A 732 10.71 -44.40 -14.08
CA ARG A 732 11.73 -44.79 -15.05
C ARG A 732 11.34 -44.48 -16.51
N VAL A 733 10.23 -43.80 -16.72
CA VAL A 733 9.65 -43.50 -18.04
C VAL A 733 8.99 -42.13 -17.97
N THR A 734 9.32 -41.24 -18.91
CA THR A 734 8.68 -39.94 -19.05
C THR A 734 7.67 -40.00 -20.20
N LEU A 735 6.41 -39.72 -19.89
CA LEU A 735 5.31 -39.72 -20.84
C LEU A 735 5.05 -38.32 -21.40
N ASN A 736 4.63 -38.22 -22.66
CA ASN A 736 4.23 -36.94 -23.23
C ASN A 736 2.74 -36.65 -22.97
N VAL A 737 2.44 -35.48 -22.41
CA VAL A 737 1.08 -35.07 -21.99
C VAL A 737 0.08 -35.09 -23.15
N THR A 738 0.45 -34.55 -24.32
CA THR A 738 -0.50 -34.42 -25.45
C THR A 738 -0.89 -35.77 -26.08
N PRO A 739 0.06 -36.66 -26.46
CA PRO A 739 -0.23 -38.02 -26.90
C PRO A 739 -0.91 -38.88 -25.83
N THR A 740 -0.60 -38.66 -24.54
CA THR A 740 -1.28 -39.38 -23.44
C THR A 740 -2.76 -39.03 -23.38
N ILE A 741 -3.12 -37.74 -23.49
CA ILE A 741 -4.53 -37.30 -23.57
C ILE A 741 -5.23 -37.91 -24.79
N ILE A 742 -4.56 -37.93 -25.95
CA ILE A 742 -5.12 -38.52 -27.18
C ILE A 742 -5.36 -40.03 -27.01
N LEU A 743 -4.40 -40.76 -26.41
CA LEU A 743 -4.51 -42.19 -26.13
C LEU A 743 -5.68 -42.46 -25.17
N MET A 744 -5.78 -41.69 -24.08
CA MET A 744 -6.85 -41.80 -23.09
C MET A 744 -8.22 -41.51 -23.70
N ASN A 745 -8.35 -40.41 -24.43
CA ASN A 745 -9.58 -40.06 -25.14
C ASN A 745 -9.99 -41.16 -26.13
N LYS A 746 -9.05 -41.67 -26.93
CA LYS A 746 -9.31 -42.68 -27.97
C LYS A 746 -9.75 -44.03 -27.41
N HIS A 747 -9.15 -44.49 -26.32
CA HIS A 747 -9.39 -45.84 -25.79
C HIS A 747 -10.48 -45.87 -24.71
N PHE A 748 -10.67 -44.79 -23.97
CA PHE A 748 -11.50 -44.80 -22.76
C PHE A 748 -12.69 -43.83 -22.79
N LEU A 749 -12.62 -42.72 -23.51
CA LEU A 749 -13.69 -41.70 -23.54
C LEU A 749 -14.47 -41.64 -24.87
N ARG A 750 -14.11 -42.49 -25.85
CA ARG A 750 -14.91 -42.81 -27.04
C ARG A 750 -15.96 -43.88 -26.79
#